data_AF-A0ABD1E8Q2-F1
#
_entry.id   AF-A0ABD1E8Q2-F1
#
_cell.length_a   1.000
_cell.length_b   1.000
_cell.length_c   1.000
_cell.angle_alpha   90.00
_cell.angle_beta   90.00
_cell.angle_gamma   90.00
#
_symmetry.space_group_name_H-M   'P 1'
#
loop_
_entity.id
_entity.type
_entity.pdbx_description
1 polymer ?
#
loop_
_entity_poly.entity_id
_entity_poly.type
_entity_poly.pdbx_seq_one_letter_code
_entity_poly.pdbx_strand_id
1 'polypeptide(L)'
;MTTIRHLLLILVLYLTPSVLGSSSEVNLDPAELVQKIERLVSDSKKYYFPGNNKEYFVENNDMNSFCESNVDQYEEDLQLCNKKFETPHEYDFIIIGTGTAGGVLANRLSEIDNFTILALEAGDEAPELSAMLGVNIYLHRSPYNWGYYTTRQKNMCLGSKQSKCPYPRGKMMGGSSAINFGMYVRGHREDFDNWEQMGNPGWGFDDVLPYFKKPEHATFTDAALMDSDYHGADGPQKISIPNETPILTQALIDVHKELGKLEVDYNGKNQDGVSKLQFFLDGNIRSSSNHAFINPARARPNFHVSVRSYVTKILIENKRTYGVRYVKDGKEYVAKARKEVLLSAGSINSPQILMLSGIGPKDELDKHGIEIIQDLPVGKYLQDHQFFPGIFYRTNHTFYNSTLLDKVKSWTDNKRALTPSLGQQAISFWNFLGPDDGQPEIEFFFFGPPVNWHDLAEVLGYTDEYVEIFNTLSPYSDINVNIELLHPKSEGRVTLHSRDPRDFPIIDPNYFSDPEGIDLENMYKGVQIALKFNETETFKKLHAKLLVVPYPNCDEKYEKLSKNWWYCALKTLSSTLFHPIATTRMGPDPSTSVVNAQLKVHGIENLRVVDAGIMPDHISGHPNAAVVMIAEKIADEIKAQYSTL
;
A
#
# COMPACT_ATOMS: atom_id res chain seq x y z
N MET A 1 15.61 8.03 -71.32
CA MET A 1 14.37 7.46 -70.74
C MET A 1 14.79 6.19 -70.03
N THR A 2 14.69 6.01 -68.74
CA THR A 2 14.16 6.78 -67.60
C THR A 2 14.60 5.86 -66.45
N THR A 3 15.45 6.31 -65.52
CA THR A 3 15.02 6.62 -64.15
C THR A 3 13.99 5.64 -63.57
N ILE A 4 14.28 5.17 -62.36
CA ILE A 4 13.54 4.18 -61.56
C ILE A 4 14.04 2.75 -61.77
N ARG A 5 15.20 2.42 -61.18
CA ARG A 5 15.44 1.06 -60.60
C ARG A 5 16.67 0.93 -59.71
N HIS A 6 17.51 1.95 -59.58
CA HIS A 6 18.73 1.90 -58.74
C HIS A 6 18.75 2.89 -57.57
N LEU A 7 17.59 3.40 -57.14
CA LEU A 7 17.44 4.33 -56.01
C LEU A 7 16.42 3.85 -54.96
N LEU A 8 16.14 2.55 -54.92
CA LEU A 8 15.22 1.91 -53.97
C LEU A 8 15.85 0.76 -53.18
N LEU A 9 17.20 0.69 -53.17
CA LEU A 9 17.95 -0.26 -52.34
C LEU A 9 18.82 0.39 -51.24
N ILE A 10 18.73 1.72 -51.07
CA ILE A 10 19.49 2.47 -50.03
C ILE A 10 18.56 3.27 -49.10
N LEU A 11 17.24 3.05 -49.16
CA LEU A 11 16.26 3.68 -48.25
C LEU A 11 15.32 2.68 -47.57
N VAL A 12 15.81 1.45 -47.32
CA VAL A 12 15.09 0.42 -46.53
C VAL A 12 16.00 -0.15 -45.40
N LEU A 13 17.03 0.60 -45.02
CA LEU A 13 17.90 0.28 -43.87
C LEU A 13 17.74 1.25 -42.68
N TYR A 14 16.65 2.04 -42.65
CA TYR A 14 16.29 2.92 -41.52
C TYR A 14 14.88 2.65 -40.97
N LEU A 15 14.41 1.40 -41.06
CA LEU A 15 13.25 0.93 -40.30
C LEU A 15 13.56 -0.44 -39.70
N THR A 16 14.59 -0.50 -38.86
CA THR A 16 14.67 -1.49 -37.80
C THR A 16 14.03 -0.89 -36.55
N PRO A 17 12.83 -1.33 -36.12
CA PRO A 17 12.49 -1.23 -34.71
C PRO A 17 13.26 -2.36 -34.02
N SER A 18 14.56 -2.14 -33.82
CA SER A 18 15.31 -2.82 -32.79
C SER A 18 15.53 -1.79 -31.70
N VAL A 19 15.17 -2.18 -30.47
CA VAL A 19 15.39 -1.52 -29.18
C VAL A 19 14.10 -0.93 -28.56
N LEU A 20 13.66 -1.62 -27.50
CA LEU A 20 12.76 -1.25 -26.38
C LEU A 20 11.28 -1.62 -26.46
N GLY A 21 10.94 -2.68 -25.71
CA GLY A 21 9.82 -2.63 -24.75
C GLY A 21 8.44 -3.05 -25.26
N SER A 22 8.32 -4.17 -25.98
CA SER A 22 7.02 -4.85 -26.02
C SER A 22 6.77 -5.45 -24.63
N SER A 23 5.65 -5.07 -24.02
CA SER A 23 5.02 -5.74 -22.90
C SER A 23 5.27 -7.25 -22.96
N SER A 24 5.80 -7.82 -21.88
CA SER A 24 5.72 -9.26 -21.67
C SER A 24 4.24 -9.64 -21.67
N GLU A 25 3.69 -9.99 -22.84
CA GLU A 25 2.44 -10.73 -22.93
C GLU A 25 2.68 -12.01 -22.16
N VAL A 26 2.19 -12.03 -20.93
CA VAL A 26 2.13 -13.23 -20.10
C VAL A 26 1.17 -14.17 -20.83
N ASN A 27 1.71 -15.00 -21.71
CA ASN A 27 0.97 -15.92 -22.56
C ASN A 27 0.59 -17.16 -21.75
N LEU A 28 -0.17 -16.94 -20.67
CA LEU A 28 -0.63 -18.01 -19.79
C LEU A 28 -2.03 -18.44 -20.18
N ASP A 29 -2.22 -19.76 -20.20
CA ASP A 29 -3.52 -20.36 -20.43
C ASP A 29 -4.50 -19.88 -19.34
N PRO A 30 -5.63 -19.25 -19.71
CA PRO A 30 -6.67 -18.88 -18.77
C PRO A 30 -7.11 -20.02 -17.84
N ALA A 31 -7.08 -21.27 -18.30
CA ALA A 31 -7.40 -22.42 -17.46
C ALA A 31 -6.35 -22.67 -16.36
N GLU A 32 -5.06 -22.49 -16.66
CA GLU A 32 -3.98 -22.59 -15.67
C GLU A 32 -4.09 -21.47 -14.62
N LEU A 33 -4.37 -20.24 -15.07
CA LEU A 33 -4.61 -19.10 -14.16
C LEU A 33 -5.80 -19.35 -13.23
N VAL A 34 -6.91 -19.93 -13.72
CA VAL A 34 -8.03 -20.32 -12.88
C VAL A 34 -7.60 -21.31 -11.81
N GLN A 35 -6.84 -22.35 -12.17
CA GLN A 35 -6.34 -23.33 -11.18
C GLN A 35 -5.43 -22.70 -10.14
N LYS A 36 -4.55 -21.77 -10.55
CA LYS A 36 -3.70 -21.00 -9.63
C LYS A 36 -4.53 -20.16 -8.65
N ILE A 37 -5.58 -19.48 -9.12
CA ILE A 37 -6.49 -18.70 -8.28
C ILE A 37 -7.25 -19.62 -7.31
N GLU A 38 -7.82 -20.72 -7.78
CA GLU A 38 -8.55 -21.67 -6.93
C GLU A 38 -7.64 -22.27 -5.85
N ARG A 39 -6.38 -22.57 -6.21
CA ARG A 39 -5.37 -23.01 -5.25
C ARG A 39 -5.05 -21.94 -4.22
N LEU A 40 -4.84 -20.69 -4.65
CA LEU A 40 -4.62 -19.56 -3.73
C LEU A 40 -5.78 -19.40 -2.73
N VAL A 41 -7.03 -19.49 -3.20
CA VAL A 41 -8.23 -19.43 -2.37
C VAL A 41 -8.32 -20.62 -1.40
N SER A 42 -7.99 -21.84 -1.85
CA SER A 42 -7.94 -23.02 -0.98
C SER A 42 -6.87 -22.88 0.10
N ASP A 43 -5.67 -22.44 -0.29
CA ASP A 43 -4.52 -22.33 0.59
C ASP A 43 -4.73 -21.20 1.60
N SER A 44 -5.35 -20.08 1.20
CA SER A 44 -5.62 -18.95 2.09
C SER A 44 -6.53 -19.31 3.27
N LYS A 45 -7.44 -20.28 3.07
CA LYS A 45 -8.32 -20.80 4.13
C LYS A 45 -7.59 -21.64 5.18
N LYS A 46 -6.45 -22.23 4.81
CA LYS A 46 -5.64 -23.12 5.66
C LYS A 46 -4.37 -22.45 6.17
N TYR A 47 -4.02 -21.28 5.64
CA TYR A 47 -2.79 -20.59 5.99
C TYR A 47 -2.86 -19.99 7.39
N TYR A 48 -1.81 -20.25 8.16
CA TYR A 48 -1.60 -19.67 9.49
C TYR A 48 -0.38 -18.78 9.46
N PHE A 49 -0.55 -17.54 9.91
CA PHE A 49 0.57 -16.62 10.01
C PHE A 49 1.59 -17.08 11.06
N PRO A 50 2.89 -16.98 10.77
CA PRO A 50 3.89 -17.23 11.77
C PRO A 50 3.78 -16.18 12.88
N GLY A 51 4.08 -16.55 14.12
CA GLY A 51 4.09 -15.61 15.25
C GLY A 51 5.37 -14.76 15.33
N ASN A 52 6.38 -15.06 14.51
CA ASN A 52 7.69 -14.41 14.44
C ASN A 52 8.42 -14.79 13.14
N ASN A 53 9.60 -14.23 12.92
CA ASN A 53 10.45 -14.42 11.73
C ASN A 53 11.47 -15.55 11.89
N LYS A 54 11.18 -16.61 12.66
CA LYS A 54 12.14 -17.69 12.93
C LYS A 54 12.66 -18.40 11.68
N GLU A 55 11.85 -18.48 10.63
CA GLU A 55 12.18 -19.17 9.37
C GLU A 55 13.47 -18.65 8.71
N TYR A 56 13.79 -17.36 8.85
CA TYR A 56 15.01 -16.78 8.28
C TYR A 56 16.30 -17.28 8.95
N PHE A 57 16.19 -17.77 10.18
CA PHE A 57 17.34 -18.05 11.05
C PHE A 57 17.61 -19.56 11.20
N VAL A 58 16.91 -20.37 10.43
CA VAL A 58 17.16 -21.82 10.35
C VAL A 58 17.99 -22.08 9.10
N GLU A 59 19.12 -22.78 9.23
CA GLU A 59 19.88 -23.25 8.07
C GLU A 59 19.05 -24.30 7.32
N ASN A 60 18.57 -23.95 6.14
CA ASN A 60 17.91 -24.91 5.25
C ASN A 60 18.98 -25.81 4.61
N ASN A 61 19.24 -26.97 5.21
CA ASN A 61 20.01 -28.04 4.57
C ASN A 61 19.33 -28.59 3.30
N ASP A 62 18.04 -28.28 3.11
CA ASP A 62 17.18 -28.68 1.99
C ASP A 62 17.18 -27.71 0.80
N MET A 63 17.96 -26.63 0.81
CA MET A 63 17.98 -25.74 -0.36
C MET A 63 18.61 -26.41 -1.60
N ASN A 64 19.42 -27.46 -1.40
CA ASN A 64 19.82 -28.37 -2.48
C ASN A 64 18.63 -29.21 -2.98
N SER A 65 17.68 -29.61 -2.12
CA SER A 65 16.53 -30.45 -2.52
C SER A 65 15.42 -29.68 -3.24
N PHE A 66 15.26 -28.37 -3.00
CA PHE A 66 14.39 -27.51 -3.82
C PHE A 66 14.92 -27.35 -5.25
N CYS A 67 16.25 -27.32 -5.42
CA CYS A 67 16.90 -27.30 -6.73
C CYS A 67 16.84 -28.67 -7.43
N GLU A 68 16.87 -29.78 -6.67
CA GLU A 68 16.84 -31.14 -7.20
C GLU A 68 15.42 -31.68 -7.51
N SER A 69 14.36 -31.09 -6.95
CA SER A 69 12.97 -31.58 -7.12
C SER A 69 12.18 -30.92 -8.26
N ASN A 70 12.69 -29.85 -8.87
CA ASN A 70 12.02 -29.10 -9.95
C ASN A 70 12.82 -29.07 -11.27
N VAL A 71 13.74 -30.02 -11.46
CA VAL A 71 14.66 -30.08 -12.62
C VAL A 71 13.94 -30.25 -13.96
N ASP A 72 12.69 -30.73 -13.96
CA ASP A 72 11.96 -31.02 -15.20
C ASP A 72 11.08 -29.86 -15.72
N GLN A 73 11.02 -28.68 -15.06
CA GLN A 73 10.05 -27.64 -15.45
C GLN A 73 10.60 -26.30 -15.95
N TYR A 74 11.82 -25.86 -15.65
CA TYR A 74 12.33 -24.58 -16.20
C TYR A 74 13.87 -24.59 -16.30
N GLU A 75 14.42 -24.88 -17.48
CA GLU A 75 15.88 -24.84 -17.74
C GLU A 75 16.49 -23.43 -17.55
N GLU A 76 15.69 -22.36 -17.61
CA GLU A 76 16.15 -20.98 -17.41
C GLU A 76 16.43 -20.65 -15.93
N ASP A 77 15.76 -21.29 -14.98
CA ASP A 77 15.94 -21.04 -13.54
C ASP A 77 17.25 -21.65 -12.99
N LEU A 78 17.78 -22.69 -13.63
CA LEU A 78 19.08 -23.27 -13.30
C LEU A 78 20.25 -22.29 -13.53
N GLN A 79 20.09 -21.31 -14.42
CA GLN A 79 21.09 -20.24 -14.60
C GLN A 79 20.99 -19.15 -13.52
N LEU A 80 19.80 -18.91 -12.95
CA LEU A 80 19.59 -17.98 -11.83
C LEU A 80 20.16 -18.55 -10.51
N CYS A 81 20.02 -19.86 -10.27
CA CYS A 81 20.57 -20.52 -9.09
C CYS A 81 22.11 -20.71 -9.13
N ASN A 82 22.73 -20.83 -10.32
CA ASN A 82 24.15 -21.11 -10.46
C ASN A 82 25.05 -19.90 -10.69
N LYS A 83 24.52 -18.68 -10.82
CA LYS A 83 25.35 -17.50 -10.62
C LYS A 83 25.62 -17.36 -9.13
N LYS A 84 26.80 -17.84 -8.70
CA LYS A 84 27.54 -17.18 -7.61
C LYS A 84 27.71 -15.72 -8.03
N PHE A 85 26.71 -14.89 -7.76
CA PHE A 85 26.89 -13.46 -7.79
C PHE A 85 27.88 -13.17 -6.67
N GLU A 86 29.14 -12.98 -7.04
CA GLU A 86 30.11 -12.27 -6.22
C GLU A 86 29.58 -10.84 -6.09
N THR A 87 28.61 -10.66 -5.19
CA THR A 87 28.13 -9.34 -4.82
C THR A 87 29.32 -8.59 -4.24
N PRO A 88 29.63 -7.37 -4.73
CA PRO A 88 30.63 -6.54 -4.08
C PRO A 88 30.34 -6.47 -2.57
N HIS A 89 31.36 -6.58 -1.73
CA HIS A 89 31.19 -6.43 -0.28
C HIS A 89 30.78 -4.99 0.11
N GLU A 90 30.83 -4.05 -0.83
CA GLU A 90 30.65 -2.63 -0.60
C GLU A 90 29.94 -1.93 -1.78
N TYR A 91 28.93 -1.14 -1.45
CA TYR A 91 28.10 -0.37 -2.38
C TYR A 91 28.14 1.12 -2.03
N ASP A 92 27.71 2.00 -2.92
CA ASP A 92 27.50 3.40 -2.57
C ASP A 92 26.26 3.54 -1.70
N PHE A 93 25.17 2.86 -2.10
CA PHE A 93 23.89 2.90 -1.41
C PHE A 93 23.40 1.50 -1.08
N ILE A 94 22.89 1.35 0.14
CA ILE A 94 22.13 0.16 0.54
C ILE A 94 20.70 0.59 0.85
N ILE A 95 19.73 -0.04 0.19
CA ILE A 95 18.30 0.15 0.42
C ILE A 95 17.78 -1.03 1.23
N ILE A 96 17.20 -0.75 2.40
CA ILE A 96 16.57 -1.76 3.26
C ILE A 96 15.08 -1.80 2.94
N GLY A 97 14.62 -2.88 2.31
CA GLY A 97 13.25 -3.07 1.86
C GLY A 97 13.02 -2.58 0.43
N THR A 98 12.39 -3.42 -0.39
CA THR A 98 12.04 -3.10 -1.79
C THR A 98 10.56 -2.76 -1.96
N GLY A 99 9.94 -2.30 -0.87
CA GLY A 99 8.56 -1.83 -0.86
C GLY A 99 8.34 -0.61 -1.76
N THR A 100 7.20 0.07 -1.58
CA THR A 100 6.80 1.21 -2.40
C THR A 100 7.94 2.21 -2.64
N ALA A 101 8.54 2.76 -1.58
CA ALA A 101 9.65 3.70 -1.68
C ALA A 101 10.96 3.06 -2.14
N GLY A 102 11.29 1.87 -1.61
CA GLY A 102 12.55 1.19 -1.91
C GLY A 102 12.72 0.87 -3.40
N GLY A 103 11.63 0.47 -4.06
CA GLY A 103 11.64 0.23 -5.51
C GLY A 103 11.90 1.51 -6.32
N VAL A 104 11.29 2.63 -5.94
CA VAL A 104 11.53 3.94 -6.57
C VAL A 104 12.98 4.38 -6.38
N LEU A 105 13.50 4.32 -5.15
CA LEU A 105 14.90 4.68 -4.84
C LEU A 105 15.87 3.83 -5.64
N ALA A 106 15.66 2.51 -5.69
CA ALA A 106 16.50 1.59 -6.45
C ALA A 106 16.55 1.95 -7.93
N ASN A 107 15.39 2.24 -8.53
CA ASN A 107 15.31 2.67 -9.92
C ASN A 107 15.99 4.03 -10.12
N ARG A 108 15.63 5.06 -9.35
CA ARG A 108 16.16 6.41 -9.59
C ARG A 108 17.65 6.48 -9.34
N LEU A 109 18.17 5.92 -8.26
CA LEU A 109 19.61 6.01 -7.95
C LEU A 109 20.47 5.21 -8.93
N SER A 110 19.96 4.08 -9.46
CA SER A 110 20.69 3.29 -10.46
C SER A 110 20.71 3.91 -11.86
N GLU A 111 19.95 4.98 -12.12
CA GLU A 111 20.10 5.77 -13.36
C GLU A 111 21.46 6.46 -13.47
N ILE A 112 22.19 6.61 -12.35
CA ILE A 112 23.54 7.18 -12.35
C ILE A 112 24.56 6.04 -12.40
N ASP A 113 25.25 5.89 -13.53
CA ASP A 113 26.16 4.76 -13.81
C ASP A 113 27.28 4.57 -12.76
N ASN A 114 27.73 5.66 -12.12
CA ASN A 114 28.80 5.61 -11.13
C ASN A 114 28.31 5.28 -9.70
N PHE A 115 27.00 5.16 -9.49
CA PHE A 115 26.44 4.69 -8.21
C PHE A 115 26.26 3.18 -8.27
N THR A 116 26.71 2.49 -7.23
CA THR A 116 26.43 1.07 -7.00
C THR A 116 25.39 0.92 -5.90
N ILE A 117 24.32 0.17 -6.19
CA ILE A 117 23.14 0.04 -5.32
C ILE A 117 22.92 -1.42 -4.97
N LEU A 118 22.72 -1.70 -3.68
CA LEU A 118 22.19 -2.98 -3.19
C LEU A 118 20.82 -2.75 -2.54
N ALA A 119 19.80 -3.46 -3.00
CA ALA A 119 18.52 -3.54 -2.32
C ALA A 119 18.34 -4.90 -1.63
N LEU A 120 17.93 -4.88 -0.36
CA LEU A 120 17.69 -6.08 0.45
C LEU A 120 16.20 -6.20 0.75
N GLU A 121 15.58 -7.28 0.28
CA GLU A 121 14.17 -7.59 0.52
C GLU A 121 14.03 -8.82 1.40
N ALA A 122 13.22 -8.73 2.45
CA ALA A 122 12.96 -9.87 3.32
C ALA A 122 12.07 -10.91 2.62
N GLY A 123 11.07 -10.48 1.86
CA GLY A 123 10.20 -11.36 1.09
C GLY A 123 10.84 -12.01 -0.12
N ASP A 124 10.03 -12.80 -0.82
CA ASP A 124 10.36 -13.42 -2.11
C ASP A 124 10.03 -12.48 -3.28
N GLU A 125 10.24 -12.97 -4.50
CA GLU A 125 9.67 -12.34 -5.70
C GLU A 125 8.15 -12.17 -5.59
N ALA A 126 7.63 -11.14 -6.25
CA ALA A 126 6.19 -10.94 -6.32
C ALA A 126 5.56 -12.09 -7.13
N PRO A 127 4.54 -12.80 -6.60
CA PRO A 127 3.90 -13.86 -7.35
C PRO A 127 3.17 -13.28 -8.55
N GLU A 128 3.06 -14.05 -9.61
CA GLU A 128 2.36 -13.65 -10.83
C GLU A 128 0.91 -13.19 -10.56
N LEU A 129 0.20 -13.86 -9.63
CA LEU A 129 -1.17 -13.49 -9.21
C LEU A 129 -1.26 -12.10 -8.56
N SER A 130 -0.15 -11.53 -8.09
CA SER A 130 -0.13 -10.14 -7.60
C SER A 130 -0.42 -9.12 -8.70
N ALA A 131 -0.25 -9.49 -9.98
CA ALA A 131 -0.65 -8.68 -11.12
C ALA A 131 -2.17 -8.43 -11.18
N MET A 132 -2.98 -9.31 -10.58
CA MET A 132 -4.44 -9.20 -10.60
C MET A 132 -4.94 -8.51 -9.32
N LEU A 133 -5.47 -7.28 -9.44
CA LEU A 133 -6.03 -6.55 -8.30
C LEU A 133 -7.18 -7.31 -7.64
N GLY A 134 -8.04 -7.95 -8.44
CA GLY A 134 -9.26 -8.63 -8.00
C GLY A 134 -9.06 -9.88 -7.13
N VAL A 135 -7.83 -10.36 -6.95
CA VAL A 135 -7.51 -11.53 -6.09
C VAL A 135 -6.70 -11.15 -4.85
N ASN A 136 -6.45 -9.86 -4.63
CA ASN A 136 -5.56 -9.35 -3.58
C ASN A 136 -5.93 -9.80 -2.16
N ILE A 137 -7.22 -9.93 -1.82
CA ILE A 137 -7.66 -10.34 -0.48
C ILE A 137 -7.17 -11.75 -0.11
N TYR A 138 -6.92 -12.59 -1.10
CA TYR A 138 -6.37 -13.93 -0.88
C TYR A 138 -4.86 -13.88 -0.66
N LEU A 139 -4.16 -12.91 -1.26
CA LEU A 139 -2.76 -12.64 -0.96
C LEU A 139 -2.58 -12.13 0.48
N HIS A 140 -3.57 -11.45 1.05
CA HIS A 140 -3.56 -11.02 2.46
C HIS A 140 -3.55 -12.21 3.43
N ARG A 141 -3.81 -13.43 2.97
CA ARG A 141 -3.79 -14.67 3.76
C ARG A 141 -2.82 -15.69 3.16
N SER A 142 -1.63 -15.23 2.82
CA SER A 142 -0.57 -16.05 2.21
C SER A 142 0.80 -15.68 2.80
N PRO A 143 1.86 -16.44 2.49
CA PRO A 143 3.25 -16.11 2.90
C PRO A 143 3.75 -14.74 2.44
N TYR A 144 3.08 -14.15 1.45
CA TYR A 144 3.38 -12.84 0.92
C TYR A 144 2.89 -11.66 1.78
N ASN A 145 2.21 -11.96 2.89
CA ASN A 145 1.87 -11.00 3.92
C ASN A 145 2.73 -11.27 5.16
N TRP A 146 3.27 -10.21 5.77
CA TRP A 146 3.96 -10.29 7.06
C TRP A 146 3.10 -10.91 8.17
N GLY A 147 1.78 -10.73 8.13
CA GLY A 147 0.87 -11.39 9.07
C GLY A 147 0.77 -10.73 10.43
N TYR A 148 1.06 -9.44 10.53
CA TYR A 148 0.97 -8.72 11.80
C TYR A 148 -0.46 -8.65 12.33
N TYR A 149 -0.55 -8.47 13.64
CA TYR A 149 -1.77 -8.11 14.36
C TYR A 149 -1.44 -6.96 15.31
N THR A 150 -2.44 -6.13 15.59
CA THR A 150 -2.34 -5.16 16.66
C THR A 150 -2.29 -5.85 18.04
N THR A 151 -1.94 -5.10 19.08
CA THR A 151 -2.33 -5.40 20.46
C THR A 151 -3.85 -5.50 20.57
N ARG A 152 -4.33 -6.05 21.69
CA ARG A 152 -5.76 -6.04 21.98
C ARG A 152 -6.26 -4.60 22.09
N GLN A 153 -7.18 -4.24 21.21
CA GLN A 153 -7.79 -2.93 21.14
C GLN A 153 -8.93 -2.79 22.14
N LYS A 154 -9.13 -1.55 22.64
CA LYS A 154 -10.18 -1.22 23.62
C LYS A 154 -11.40 -0.54 22.99
N ASN A 155 -11.18 0.18 21.89
CA ASN A 155 -12.20 1.04 21.29
C ASN A 155 -12.46 0.73 19.80
N MET A 156 -11.75 -0.20 19.16
CA MET A 156 -11.98 -0.58 17.76
C MET A 156 -11.73 -2.07 17.56
N CYS A 157 -12.18 -2.66 16.44
CA CYS A 157 -12.05 -4.08 16.14
C CYS A 157 -12.66 -5.00 17.20
N LEU A 158 -13.67 -4.53 17.96
CA LEU A 158 -14.21 -5.32 19.07
C LEU A 158 -14.93 -6.59 18.62
N GLY A 159 -15.44 -6.63 17.38
CA GLY A 159 -15.99 -7.82 16.73
C GLY A 159 -14.94 -8.73 16.08
N SER A 160 -13.66 -8.36 16.12
CA SER A 160 -12.55 -9.18 15.63
C SER A 160 -12.10 -10.23 16.65
N LYS A 161 -11.49 -11.32 16.16
CA LYS A 161 -10.92 -12.38 17.00
C LYS A 161 -9.94 -11.78 18.01
N GLN A 162 -10.20 -12.02 19.30
CA GLN A 162 -9.45 -11.46 20.43
C GLN A 162 -9.40 -9.92 20.50
N SER A 163 -10.30 -9.22 19.82
CA SER A 163 -10.29 -7.76 19.68
C SER A 163 -8.95 -7.21 19.16
N LYS A 164 -8.34 -7.92 18.20
CA LYS A 164 -7.14 -7.48 17.48
C LYS A 164 -7.49 -7.25 16.03
N CYS A 165 -6.99 -6.17 15.45
CA CYS A 165 -7.13 -5.94 14.02
C CYS A 165 -6.03 -6.74 13.29
N PRO A 166 -6.34 -7.50 12.24
CA PRO A 166 -5.34 -7.94 11.28
C PRO A 166 -4.62 -6.73 10.68
N TYR A 167 -3.32 -6.85 10.44
CA TYR A 167 -2.48 -5.73 10.02
C TYR A 167 -1.59 -6.09 8.82
N PRO A 168 -2.18 -6.47 7.67
CA PRO A 168 -1.47 -6.96 6.51
C PRO A 168 -0.44 -5.96 5.96
N ARG A 169 0.74 -6.48 5.61
CA ARG A 169 1.85 -5.76 4.97
C ARG A 169 2.49 -6.66 3.93
N GLY A 170 2.85 -6.12 2.77
CA GLY A 170 3.49 -6.91 1.74
C GLY A 170 4.88 -7.37 2.16
N LYS A 171 5.13 -8.67 2.04
CA LYS A 171 6.39 -9.36 2.29
C LYS A 171 6.85 -10.03 0.99
N MET A 172 7.22 -9.18 0.03
CA MET A 172 7.67 -9.55 -1.32
C MET A 172 8.32 -8.34 -1.98
N MET A 173 8.94 -8.54 -3.15
CA MET A 173 9.35 -7.47 -4.05
C MET A 173 8.19 -6.50 -4.35
N GLY A 174 8.39 -5.20 -4.17
CA GLY A 174 7.35 -4.16 -4.27
C GLY A 174 6.53 -3.95 -3.00
N GLY A 175 6.69 -4.83 -2.00
CA GLY A 175 6.06 -4.73 -0.67
C GLY A 175 4.55 -4.53 -0.73
N SER A 176 4.03 -3.61 0.09
CA SER A 176 2.58 -3.37 0.18
C SER A 176 1.94 -2.89 -1.13
N SER A 177 2.70 -2.25 -2.05
CA SER A 177 2.16 -1.86 -3.36
C SER A 177 1.75 -3.06 -4.23
N ALA A 178 2.32 -4.23 -3.97
CA ALA A 178 2.05 -5.47 -4.70
C ALA A 178 0.86 -6.27 -4.12
N ILE A 179 0.34 -5.89 -2.94
CA ILE A 179 -0.81 -6.58 -2.31
C ILE A 179 -1.96 -5.64 -1.90
N ASN A 180 -1.81 -4.32 -2.06
CA ASN A 180 -2.86 -3.36 -1.70
C ASN A 180 -4.10 -3.46 -2.62
N PHE A 181 -5.09 -2.61 -2.38
CA PHE A 181 -6.33 -2.54 -3.17
C PHE A 181 -6.17 -1.82 -4.52
N GLY A 182 -5.00 -1.26 -4.80
CA GLY A 182 -4.67 -0.64 -6.09
C GLY A 182 -5.19 0.78 -6.29
N MET A 183 -5.90 1.36 -5.31
CA MET A 183 -6.48 2.70 -5.39
C MET A 183 -5.38 3.77 -5.54
N TYR A 184 -5.59 4.73 -6.45
CA TYR A 184 -4.72 5.89 -6.65
C TYR A 184 -5.39 7.14 -6.10
N VAL A 185 -4.94 7.57 -4.91
CA VAL A 185 -5.38 8.79 -4.23
C VAL A 185 -4.15 9.47 -3.65
N ARG A 186 -3.94 10.76 -3.92
CA ARG A 186 -2.72 11.48 -3.52
C ARG A 186 -2.79 12.06 -2.12
N GLY A 187 -3.85 12.81 -1.82
CA GLY A 187 -3.97 13.69 -0.65
C GLY A 187 -4.52 15.06 -1.05
N HIS A 188 -4.98 15.83 -0.08
CA HIS A 188 -5.43 17.21 -0.23
C HIS A 188 -4.25 18.17 -0.23
N ARG A 189 -4.39 19.34 -0.88
CA ARG A 189 -3.37 20.41 -0.86
C ARG A 189 -2.94 20.78 0.56
N GLU A 190 -3.93 21.01 1.43
CA GLU A 190 -3.67 21.45 2.80
C GLU A 190 -2.89 20.43 3.62
N ASP A 191 -2.96 19.13 3.31
CA ASP A 191 -2.17 18.11 4.03
C ASP A 191 -0.67 18.42 3.94
N PHE A 192 -0.20 18.75 2.74
CA PHE A 192 1.20 19.02 2.45
C PHE A 192 1.62 20.43 2.88
N ASP A 193 0.74 21.42 2.71
CA ASP A 193 0.97 22.76 3.23
C ASP A 193 1.07 22.74 4.76
N ASN A 194 0.30 21.88 5.43
CA ASN A 194 0.41 21.63 6.88
C ASN A 194 1.73 20.96 7.24
N TRP A 195 2.22 19.99 6.46
CA TRP A 195 3.55 19.42 6.67
C TRP A 195 4.64 20.48 6.62
N GLU A 196 4.58 21.42 5.68
CA GLU A 196 5.52 22.53 5.61
C GLU A 196 5.39 23.47 6.81
N GLN A 197 4.17 23.83 7.20
CA GLN A 197 3.90 24.68 8.38
C GLN A 197 4.39 24.06 9.69
N MET A 198 4.46 22.72 9.78
CA MET A 198 5.09 22.00 10.89
C MET A 198 6.63 22.12 10.93
N GLY A 199 7.23 22.94 10.05
CA GLY A 199 8.67 23.23 10.01
C GLY A 199 9.45 22.35 9.04
N ASN A 200 8.79 21.82 8.00
CA ASN A 200 9.40 20.94 7.00
C ASN A 200 9.45 21.65 5.63
N PRO A 201 10.40 22.58 5.41
CA PRO A 201 10.44 23.36 4.17
C PRO A 201 10.60 22.48 2.93
N GLY A 202 9.92 22.84 1.84
CA GLY A 202 9.98 22.12 0.57
C GLY A 202 9.06 20.90 0.51
N TRP A 203 8.12 20.80 1.46
CA TRP A 203 7.07 19.79 1.51
C TRP A 203 5.67 20.36 1.31
N GLY A 204 5.55 21.66 1.00
CA GLY A 204 4.28 22.27 0.61
C GLY A 204 3.75 21.68 -0.70
N PHE A 205 2.44 21.79 -0.96
CA PHE A 205 1.82 21.09 -2.09
C PHE A 205 2.46 21.47 -3.43
N ASP A 206 2.79 22.74 -3.63
CA ASP A 206 3.41 23.23 -4.87
C ASP A 206 4.83 22.64 -5.08
N ASP A 207 5.56 22.34 -4.00
CA ASP A 207 6.86 21.69 -4.08
C ASP A 207 6.76 20.18 -4.39
N VAL A 208 5.70 19.52 -3.90
CA VAL A 208 5.53 18.07 -4.05
C VAL A 208 4.72 17.67 -5.28
N LEU A 209 3.87 18.54 -5.82
CA LEU A 209 3.08 18.25 -7.03
C LEU A 209 3.94 17.80 -8.23
N PRO A 210 5.10 18.42 -8.53
CA PRO A 210 6.00 17.91 -9.57
C PRO A 210 6.44 16.46 -9.33
N TYR A 211 6.62 16.05 -8.07
CA TYR A 211 7.01 14.69 -7.69
C TYR A 211 5.85 13.70 -7.62
N PHE A 212 4.60 14.17 -7.55
CA PHE A 212 3.43 13.34 -7.86
C PHE A 212 3.29 13.07 -9.36
N LYS A 213 3.56 14.08 -10.20
CA LYS A 213 3.45 13.99 -11.67
C LYS A 213 4.58 13.18 -12.30
N LYS A 214 5.82 13.34 -11.81
CA LYS A 214 7.01 12.68 -12.35
C LYS A 214 6.91 11.14 -12.48
N PRO A 215 6.44 10.38 -11.48
CA PRO A 215 6.28 8.94 -11.59
C PRO A 215 5.03 8.52 -12.36
N GLU A 216 4.06 9.41 -12.54
CA GLU A 216 2.74 9.11 -13.06
C GLU A 216 2.68 9.10 -14.59
N HIS A 217 1.94 8.12 -15.11
CA HIS A 217 1.41 8.10 -16.46
C HIS A 217 -0.09 7.83 -16.42
N ALA A 218 -0.89 8.89 -16.41
CA ALA A 218 -2.35 8.81 -16.47
C ALA A 218 -2.80 8.44 -17.89
N THR A 219 -3.55 7.35 -18.02
CA THR A 219 -3.97 6.79 -19.34
C THR A 219 -5.45 6.98 -19.65
N PHE A 220 -6.22 7.56 -18.72
CA PHE A 220 -7.64 7.83 -18.91
C PHE A 220 -7.86 9.16 -19.63
N THR A 221 -9.00 9.29 -20.32
CA THR A 221 -9.33 10.47 -21.18
C THR A 221 -10.67 11.11 -20.81
N ASP A 222 -11.29 10.66 -19.71
CA ASP A 222 -12.52 11.25 -19.19
C ASP A 222 -12.22 12.66 -18.68
N ALA A 223 -12.86 13.67 -19.28
CA ALA A 223 -12.63 15.07 -18.94
C ALA A 223 -13.03 15.42 -17.50
N ALA A 224 -13.95 14.66 -16.90
CA ALA A 224 -14.32 14.84 -15.49
C ALA A 224 -13.23 14.34 -14.52
N LEU A 225 -12.29 13.51 -15.01
CA LEU A 225 -11.23 12.88 -14.22
C LEU A 225 -9.85 13.42 -14.55
N MET A 226 -9.71 14.27 -15.56
CA MET A 226 -8.41 14.69 -16.10
C MET A 226 -8.24 16.20 -15.96
N ASP A 227 -7.77 16.64 -14.80
CA ASP A 227 -7.20 17.98 -14.63
C ASP A 227 -5.73 17.97 -15.11
N SER A 228 -5.51 18.39 -16.36
CA SER A 228 -4.21 18.25 -17.04
C SER A 228 -3.05 18.93 -16.33
N ASP A 229 -3.32 19.97 -15.53
CA ASP A 229 -2.27 20.66 -14.77
C ASP A 229 -1.75 19.80 -13.61
N TYR A 230 -2.54 18.81 -13.18
CA TYR A 230 -2.26 17.98 -12.01
C TYR A 230 -1.77 16.58 -12.37
N HIS A 231 -1.91 16.11 -13.61
CA HIS A 231 -1.50 14.75 -14.00
C HIS A 231 -0.18 14.69 -14.78
N GLY A 232 0.60 13.64 -14.53
CA GLY A 232 1.75 13.23 -15.33
C GLY A 232 1.35 12.27 -16.46
N ALA A 233 2.09 12.32 -17.57
CA ALA A 233 1.80 11.51 -18.77
C ALA A 233 2.96 10.61 -19.20
N ASP A 234 4.15 10.74 -18.58
CA ASP A 234 5.39 10.14 -19.08
C ASP A 234 6.11 9.26 -18.06
N GLY A 235 5.57 9.16 -16.84
CA GLY A 235 6.17 8.40 -15.75
C GLY A 235 6.10 6.88 -15.95
N PRO A 236 6.91 6.10 -15.22
CA PRO A 236 6.90 4.64 -15.31
C PRO A 236 5.67 3.99 -14.67
N GLN A 237 4.97 4.68 -13.78
CA GLN A 237 3.85 4.11 -13.03
C GLN A 237 2.52 4.52 -13.67
N LYS A 238 1.84 3.55 -14.28
CA LYS A 238 0.60 3.82 -15.02
C LYS A 238 -0.61 3.85 -14.11
N ILE A 239 -1.48 4.82 -14.36
CA ILE A 239 -2.75 5.02 -13.68
C ILE A 239 -3.87 4.90 -14.73
N SER A 240 -4.88 4.09 -14.43
CA SER A 240 -6.04 3.90 -15.30
C SER A 240 -7.32 3.73 -14.49
N ILE A 241 -8.46 3.75 -15.17
CA ILE A 241 -9.78 3.43 -14.60
C ILE A 241 -10.28 2.07 -15.12
N PRO A 242 -10.93 1.24 -14.28
CA PRO A 242 -11.54 -0.01 -14.72
C PRO A 242 -12.74 0.28 -15.63
N ASN A 243 -13.04 -0.63 -16.57
CA ASN A 243 -14.17 -0.49 -17.50
C ASN A 243 -15.47 -1.16 -16.99
N GLU A 244 -15.48 -1.73 -15.79
CA GLU A 244 -16.57 -2.62 -15.36
C GLU A 244 -17.73 -1.91 -14.65
N THR A 245 -18.95 -2.35 -14.99
CA THR A 245 -20.29 -1.96 -14.55
C THR A 245 -20.65 -0.47 -14.46
N PRO A 246 -20.90 0.16 -15.62
CA PRO A 246 -21.38 1.55 -15.69
C PRO A 246 -22.63 1.83 -14.84
N ILE A 247 -23.53 0.86 -14.68
CA ILE A 247 -24.80 1.07 -13.95
C ILE A 247 -24.57 1.32 -12.46
N LEU A 248 -23.78 0.48 -11.79
CA LEU A 248 -23.53 0.64 -10.35
C LEU A 248 -22.61 1.83 -10.10
N THR A 249 -21.54 1.99 -10.89
CA THR A 249 -20.65 3.14 -10.77
C THR A 249 -21.40 4.46 -10.91
N GLN A 250 -22.23 4.61 -11.95
CA GLN A 250 -22.98 5.84 -12.17
C GLN A 250 -24.00 6.08 -11.07
N ALA A 251 -24.69 5.03 -10.59
CA ALA A 251 -25.63 5.19 -9.50
C ALA A 251 -24.95 5.64 -8.19
N LEU A 252 -23.75 5.14 -7.90
CA LEU A 252 -22.98 5.61 -6.74
C LEU A 252 -22.56 7.07 -6.90
N ILE A 253 -22.16 7.49 -8.10
CA ILE A 253 -21.86 8.90 -8.39
C ILE A 253 -23.11 9.78 -8.22
N ASP A 254 -24.22 9.38 -8.82
CA ASP A 254 -25.47 10.14 -8.82
C ASP A 254 -26.06 10.27 -7.40
N VAL A 255 -25.92 9.24 -6.54
CA VAL A 255 -26.37 9.32 -5.14
C VAL A 255 -25.67 10.45 -4.38
N HIS A 256 -24.38 10.68 -4.62
CA HIS A 256 -23.65 11.77 -3.97
C HIS A 256 -24.01 13.12 -4.58
N LYS A 257 -24.26 13.16 -5.90
CA LYS A 257 -24.71 14.38 -6.59
C LYS A 257 -26.07 14.86 -6.10
N GLU A 258 -27.00 13.94 -5.87
CA GLU A 258 -28.30 14.25 -5.26
C GLU A 258 -28.17 14.78 -3.82
N LEU A 259 -27.08 14.46 -3.13
CA LEU A 259 -26.74 14.98 -1.81
C LEU A 259 -25.85 16.24 -1.86
N GLY A 260 -25.65 16.83 -3.04
CA GLY A 260 -24.99 18.11 -3.23
C GLY A 260 -23.50 18.04 -3.59
N LYS A 261 -22.93 16.85 -3.81
CA LYS A 261 -21.54 16.73 -4.30
C LYS A 261 -21.45 16.98 -5.81
N LEU A 262 -20.28 17.44 -6.25
CA LEU A 262 -19.95 17.56 -7.67
C LEU A 262 -19.11 16.36 -8.10
N GLU A 263 -19.22 16.02 -9.38
CA GLU A 263 -18.28 15.08 -9.99
C GLU A 263 -16.98 15.82 -10.29
N VAL A 264 -15.88 15.34 -9.72
CA VAL A 264 -14.57 16.01 -9.76
C VAL A 264 -13.43 15.03 -10.01
N ASP A 265 -12.30 15.55 -10.48
CA ASP A 265 -11.02 14.87 -10.37
C ASP A 265 -10.45 15.11 -8.97
N TYR A 266 -10.59 14.11 -8.11
CA TYR A 266 -10.17 14.20 -6.72
C TYR A 266 -8.64 14.21 -6.53
N ASN A 267 -7.87 13.92 -7.58
CA ASN A 267 -6.40 14.10 -7.60
C ASN A 267 -5.97 15.41 -8.29
N GLY A 268 -6.96 16.18 -8.79
CA GLY A 268 -6.80 17.49 -9.42
C GLY A 268 -6.92 18.63 -8.42
N LYS A 269 -7.43 19.78 -8.88
CA LYS A 269 -7.54 20.99 -8.05
C LYS A 269 -8.44 20.84 -6.82
N ASN A 270 -9.56 20.13 -6.94
CA ASN A 270 -10.60 20.07 -5.90
C ASN A 270 -10.87 18.62 -5.51
N GLN A 271 -10.67 18.28 -4.24
CA GLN A 271 -10.90 16.92 -3.75
C GLN A 271 -12.34 16.69 -3.24
N ASP A 272 -13.00 17.71 -2.68
CA ASP A 272 -14.35 17.57 -2.12
C ASP A 272 -15.39 17.32 -3.22
N GLY A 273 -15.79 16.07 -3.40
CA GLY A 273 -16.69 15.65 -4.46
C GLY A 273 -16.87 14.14 -4.55
N VAL A 274 -17.30 13.66 -5.71
CA VAL A 274 -17.46 12.25 -6.04
C VAL A 274 -16.83 11.95 -7.39
N SER A 275 -16.33 10.73 -7.59
CA SER A 275 -15.65 10.39 -8.83
C SER A 275 -15.61 8.89 -9.09
N LYS A 276 -15.25 8.52 -10.33
CA LYS A 276 -14.79 7.17 -10.63
C LYS A 276 -13.42 6.96 -10.01
N LEU A 277 -13.20 5.79 -9.43
CA LEU A 277 -11.96 5.47 -8.75
C LEU A 277 -10.83 5.21 -9.75
N GLN A 278 -9.70 5.90 -9.58
CA GLN A 278 -8.47 5.72 -10.32
C GLN A 278 -7.63 4.62 -9.65
N PHE A 279 -6.90 3.83 -10.44
CA PHE A 279 -6.10 2.71 -9.95
C PHE A 279 -4.68 2.70 -10.54
N PHE A 280 -3.73 2.15 -9.77
CA PHE A 280 -2.39 1.76 -10.23
C PHE A 280 -2.49 0.56 -11.18
N LEU A 281 -2.75 0.82 -12.46
CA LEU A 281 -3.01 -0.17 -13.49
C LEU A 281 -2.26 0.16 -14.78
N ASP A 282 -1.48 -0.80 -15.25
CA ASP A 282 -0.90 -0.85 -16.58
C ASP A 282 -1.73 -1.82 -17.44
N GLY A 283 -2.73 -1.28 -18.14
CA GLY A 283 -3.78 -2.08 -18.75
C GLY A 283 -4.55 -2.86 -17.67
N ASN A 284 -4.41 -4.18 -17.66
CA ASN A 284 -5.02 -5.05 -16.67
C ASN A 284 -4.08 -5.45 -15.52
N ILE A 285 -2.80 -5.11 -15.62
CA ILE A 285 -1.77 -5.51 -14.67
C ILE A 285 -1.63 -4.44 -13.60
N ARG A 286 -1.56 -4.85 -12.33
CA ARG A 286 -1.20 -3.98 -11.21
C ARG A 286 0.12 -3.27 -11.49
N SER A 287 0.11 -1.94 -11.53
CA SER A 287 1.30 -1.09 -11.65
C SER A 287 1.98 -0.88 -10.29
N SER A 288 2.40 -1.96 -9.64
CA SER A 288 3.13 -1.94 -8.36
C SER A 288 4.51 -1.30 -8.48
N SER A 289 5.16 -1.02 -7.34
CA SER A 289 6.55 -0.52 -7.35
C SER A 289 7.53 -1.53 -7.96
N ASN A 290 7.27 -2.83 -7.79
CA ASN A 290 8.06 -3.87 -8.45
C ASN A 290 7.93 -3.80 -9.97
N HIS A 291 6.69 -3.70 -10.47
CA HIS A 291 6.38 -3.61 -11.91
C HIS A 291 6.97 -2.35 -12.54
N ALA A 292 6.68 -1.18 -11.96
CA ALA A 292 7.01 0.11 -12.56
C ALA A 292 8.50 0.50 -12.40
N PHE A 293 9.16 0.12 -11.31
CA PHE A 293 10.49 0.64 -10.98
C PHE A 293 11.56 -0.44 -10.93
N ILE A 294 11.33 -1.54 -10.22
CA ILE A 294 12.37 -2.55 -10.00
C ILE A 294 12.63 -3.36 -11.27
N ASN A 295 11.58 -3.90 -11.89
CA ASN A 295 11.70 -4.74 -13.08
C ASN A 295 12.51 -4.05 -14.20
N PRO A 296 12.23 -2.77 -14.55
CA PRO A 296 13.06 -2.04 -15.51
C PRO A 296 14.50 -1.80 -15.05
N ALA A 297 14.73 -1.59 -13.74
CA ALA A 297 16.05 -1.31 -13.19
C ALA A 297 16.98 -2.54 -13.16
N ARG A 298 16.43 -3.76 -13.08
CA ARG A 298 17.20 -5.02 -12.99
C ARG A 298 18.18 -5.24 -14.14
N ALA A 299 17.93 -4.66 -15.30
CA ALA A 299 18.82 -4.77 -16.46
C ALA A 299 20.13 -3.95 -16.29
N ARG A 300 20.19 -3.04 -15.30
CA ARG A 300 21.33 -2.14 -15.10
C ARG A 300 22.45 -2.84 -14.31
N PRO A 301 23.71 -2.81 -14.77
CA PRO A 301 24.81 -3.55 -14.15
C PRO A 301 25.23 -3.02 -12.76
N ASN A 302 24.83 -1.79 -12.42
CA ASN A 302 25.15 -1.14 -11.16
C ASN A 302 24.08 -1.35 -10.07
N PHE A 303 22.96 -2.01 -10.40
CA PHE A 303 21.89 -2.34 -9.46
C PHE A 303 21.88 -3.82 -9.12
N HIS A 304 21.90 -4.12 -7.82
CA HIS A 304 21.83 -5.47 -7.29
C HIS A 304 20.66 -5.58 -6.31
N VAL A 305 19.93 -6.69 -6.37
CA VAL A 305 18.84 -6.98 -5.45
C VAL A 305 19.00 -8.38 -4.86
N SER A 306 18.77 -8.51 -3.56
CA SER A 306 18.76 -9.79 -2.86
C SER A 306 17.46 -9.96 -2.11
N VAL A 307 16.64 -10.91 -2.57
CA VAL A 307 15.42 -11.39 -1.89
C VAL A 307 15.78 -12.31 -0.72
N ARG A 308 14.79 -12.62 0.12
CA ARG A 308 14.94 -13.46 1.34
C ARG A 308 16.08 -13.02 2.26
N SER A 309 16.33 -11.71 2.29
CA SER A 309 17.43 -11.06 2.99
C SER A 309 16.85 -10.17 4.10
N TYR A 310 16.75 -10.74 5.30
CA TYR A 310 16.15 -10.08 6.44
C TYR A 310 17.19 -9.22 7.17
N VAL A 311 17.07 -7.90 7.05
CA VAL A 311 17.97 -6.95 7.74
C VAL A 311 17.68 -6.94 9.24
N THR A 312 18.71 -7.18 10.06
CA THR A 312 18.57 -7.28 11.53
C THR A 312 19.14 -6.09 12.26
N LYS A 313 20.12 -5.38 11.68
CA LYS A 313 20.79 -4.25 12.33
C LYS A 313 21.45 -3.31 11.32
N ILE A 314 21.35 -2.01 11.57
CA ILE A 314 22.15 -0.96 10.92
C ILE A 314 23.46 -0.81 11.69
N LEU A 315 24.57 -0.75 10.96
CA LEU A 315 25.91 -0.69 11.54
C LEU A 315 26.38 0.76 11.61
N ILE A 316 26.64 1.23 12.83
CA ILE A 316 26.95 2.63 13.15
C ILE A 316 28.21 2.67 13.99
N GLU A 317 29.13 3.56 13.65
CA GLU A 317 30.34 3.87 14.41
C GLU A 317 30.53 5.38 14.44
N ASN A 318 30.82 5.96 15.61
CA ASN A 318 30.99 7.41 15.79
C ASN A 318 29.87 8.24 15.16
N LYS A 319 28.61 7.83 15.38
CA LYS A 319 27.40 8.47 14.82
C LYS A 319 27.32 8.46 13.29
N ARG A 320 28.11 7.63 12.61
CA ARG A 320 28.10 7.46 11.15
C ARG A 320 27.73 6.05 10.76
N THR A 321 26.75 5.92 9.88
CA THR A 321 26.33 4.63 9.32
C THR A 321 27.31 4.18 8.25
N TYR A 322 27.73 2.91 8.30
CA TYR A 322 28.69 2.33 7.35
C TYR A 322 28.21 1.03 6.70
N GLY A 323 27.04 0.51 7.06
CA GLY A 323 26.51 -0.71 6.47
C GLY A 323 25.34 -1.32 7.24
N VAL A 324 25.01 -2.55 6.89
CA VAL A 324 23.93 -3.32 7.50
C VAL A 324 24.34 -4.76 7.73
N ARG A 325 23.76 -5.37 8.75
CA ARG A 325 23.77 -6.82 8.99
C ARG A 325 22.42 -7.39 8.59
N TYR A 326 22.45 -8.53 7.90
CA TYR A 326 21.24 -9.23 7.47
C TYR A 326 21.42 -10.74 7.53
N VAL A 327 20.30 -11.45 7.56
CA VAL A 327 20.26 -12.92 7.54
C VAL A 327 19.64 -13.39 6.23
N LYS A 328 20.26 -14.39 5.62
CA LYS A 328 19.80 -15.05 4.40
C LYS A 328 20.14 -16.54 4.49
N ASP A 329 19.15 -17.39 4.24
CA ASP A 329 19.29 -18.85 4.27
C ASP A 329 19.93 -19.37 5.59
N GLY A 330 19.52 -18.79 6.73
CA GLY A 330 20.04 -19.13 8.06
C GLY A 330 21.42 -18.54 8.39
N LYS A 331 22.08 -17.86 7.45
CA LYS A 331 23.43 -17.32 7.61
C LYS A 331 23.42 -15.80 7.73
N GLU A 332 24.29 -15.28 8.59
CA GLU A 332 24.48 -13.85 8.77
C GLU A 332 25.50 -13.29 7.77
N TYR A 333 25.20 -12.13 7.21
CA TYR A 333 26.03 -11.40 6.26
C TYR A 333 26.13 -9.93 6.65
N VAL A 334 27.16 -9.27 6.13
CA VAL A 334 27.37 -7.83 6.25
C VAL A 334 27.55 -7.23 4.86
N ALA A 335 26.83 -6.14 4.59
CA ALA A 335 27.04 -5.31 3.41
C ALA A 335 27.42 -3.89 3.85
N LYS A 336 28.44 -3.30 3.21
CA LYS A 336 28.94 -1.96 3.53
C LYS A 336 28.42 -0.91 2.56
N ALA A 337 28.18 0.30 3.07
CA ALA A 337 27.77 1.47 2.29
C ALA A 337 28.84 2.57 2.38
N ARG A 338 29.34 3.05 1.23
CA ARG A 338 30.28 4.18 1.15
C ARG A 338 29.60 5.52 1.36
N LYS A 339 28.38 5.66 0.83
CA LYS A 339 27.57 6.88 0.90
C LYS A 339 26.49 6.69 1.96
N GLU A 340 25.26 6.31 1.61
CA GLU A 340 24.14 6.29 2.55
C GLU A 340 23.46 4.91 2.64
N VAL A 341 22.92 4.61 3.83
CA VAL A 341 21.91 3.57 4.00
C VAL A 341 20.54 4.24 3.97
N LEU A 342 19.63 3.69 3.16
CA LEU A 342 18.27 4.18 2.96
C LEU A 342 17.29 3.15 3.52
N LEU A 343 16.66 3.49 4.65
CA LEU A 343 15.72 2.62 5.32
C LEU A 343 14.30 2.81 4.75
N SER A 344 13.79 1.79 4.06
CA SER A 344 12.48 1.77 3.39
C SER A 344 11.68 0.51 3.73
N ALA A 345 11.80 0.05 4.98
CA ALA A 345 11.15 -1.17 5.47
C ALA A 345 9.67 -0.97 5.85
N GLY A 346 9.17 0.26 5.72
CA GLY A 346 7.79 0.64 6.03
C GLY A 346 7.59 0.95 7.52
N SER A 347 6.46 1.58 7.83
CA SER A 347 6.15 2.15 9.15
C SER A 347 6.17 1.16 10.32
N ILE A 348 6.21 -0.15 10.06
CA ILE A 348 6.28 -1.16 11.13
C ILE A 348 7.71 -1.67 11.33
N ASN A 349 8.42 -2.02 10.25
CA ASN A 349 9.76 -2.61 10.36
C ASN A 349 10.87 -1.56 10.48
N SER A 350 10.71 -0.37 9.88
CA SER A 350 11.69 0.72 10.02
C SER A 350 11.93 1.13 11.48
N PRO A 351 10.91 1.42 12.31
CA PRO A 351 11.15 1.72 13.72
C PRO A 351 11.74 0.53 14.49
N GLN A 352 11.36 -0.71 14.18
CA GLN A 352 11.96 -1.90 14.79
C GLN A 352 13.47 -1.98 14.50
N ILE A 353 13.86 -1.84 13.23
CA ILE A 353 15.27 -1.90 12.81
C ILE A 353 16.09 -0.78 13.46
N LEU A 354 15.55 0.44 13.53
CA LEU A 354 16.21 1.56 14.21
C LEU A 354 16.43 1.26 15.69
N MET A 355 15.40 0.81 16.41
CA MET A 355 15.50 0.50 17.84
C MET A 355 16.49 -0.64 18.10
N LEU A 356 16.46 -1.72 17.32
CA LEU A 356 17.46 -2.81 17.41
C LEU A 356 18.88 -2.36 17.08
N SER A 357 19.02 -1.24 16.37
CA SER A 357 20.29 -0.60 16.04
C SER A 357 20.74 0.44 17.07
N GLY A 358 20.00 0.61 18.18
CA GLY A 358 20.33 1.57 19.24
C GLY A 358 19.84 3.00 18.99
N ILE A 359 18.93 3.21 18.02
CA ILE A 359 18.29 4.49 17.74
C ILE A 359 16.81 4.40 18.12
N GLY A 360 16.40 5.09 19.18
CA GLY A 360 15.01 5.04 19.64
C GLY A 360 14.83 5.53 21.07
N PRO A 361 13.64 5.40 21.64
CA PRO A 361 13.33 5.96 22.95
C PRO A 361 14.22 5.32 24.01
N LYS A 362 14.95 6.14 24.78
CA LYS A 362 15.85 5.67 25.82
C LYS A 362 15.21 4.62 26.74
N ASP A 363 13.98 4.86 27.19
CA ASP A 363 13.25 3.97 28.08
C ASP A 363 12.95 2.60 27.45
N GLU A 364 12.60 2.56 26.16
CA GLU A 364 12.37 1.31 25.44
C GLU A 364 13.68 0.56 25.17
N LEU A 365 14.76 1.27 24.82
CA LEU A 365 16.08 0.65 24.62
C LEU A 365 16.67 0.08 25.91
N ASP A 366 16.59 0.84 27.01
CA ASP A 366 17.04 0.41 28.35
C ASP A 366 16.28 -0.83 28.81
N LYS A 367 14.95 -0.86 28.62
CA LYS A 367 14.09 -2.01 28.95
C LYS A 367 14.55 -3.31 28.28
N HIS A 368 15.04 -3.22 27.04
CA HIS A 368 15.55 -4.37 26.30
C HIS A 368 17.06 -4.54 26.41
N GLY A 369 17.75 -3.71 27.19
CA GLY A 369 19.21 -3.68 27.37
C GLY A 369 19.97 -3.55 26.05
N ILE A 370 19.49 -2.68 25.17
CA ILE A 370 20.13 -2.31 23.90
C ILE A 370 20.98 -1.06 24.16
N GLU A 371 22.20 -1.05 23.64
CA GLU A 371 23.07 0.13 23.72
C GLU A 371 22.42 1.33 23.03
N ILE A 372 22.28 2.44 23.76
CA ILE A 372 21.70 3.67 23.24
C ILE A 372 22.77 4.41 22.45
N ILE A 373 22.64 4.37 21.13
CA ILE A 373 23.40 5.22 20.23
C ILE A 373 22.75 6.60 20.22
N GLN A 374 21.45 6.70 19.98
CA GLN A 374 20.75 7.97 19.87
C GLN A 374 19.33 7.86 20.44
N ASP A 375 19.00 8.75 21.38
CA ASP A 375 17.64 8.88 21.93
C ASP A 375 16.78 9.71 20.98
N LEU A 376 15.74 9.08 20.40
CA LEU A 376 14.78 9.68 19.47
C LEU A 376 13.39 9.06 19.70
N PRO A 377 12.29 9.76 19.37
CA PRO A 377 10.93 9.27 19.55
C PRO A 377 10.50 8.23 18.50
N VAL A 378 11.39 7.29 18.14
CA VAL A 378 11.10 6.20 17.19
C VAL A 378 9.92 5.38 17.69
N GLY A 379 8.93 5.20 16.81
CA GLY A 379 7.72 4.43 17.04
C GLY A 379 6.63 5.14 17.85
N LYS A 380 6.80 6.41 18.31
CA LYS A 380 5.91 7.01 19.31
C LYS A 380 4.57 7.56 18.82
N TYR A 381 4.45 7.93 17.54
CA TYR A 381 3.32 8.72 17.02
C TYR A 381 2.53 7.98 15.94
N LEU A 382 2.39 6.65 16.05
CA LEU A 382 1.71 5.87 15.02
C LEU A 382 0.29 6.41 14.81
N GLN A 383 -0.02 6.83 13.57
CA GLN A 383 -1.37 7.14 13.12
C GLN A 383 -1.73 6.19 11.98
N ASP A 384 -3.03 5.97 11.76
CA ASP A 384 -3.52 5.05 10.73
C ASP A 384 -4.99 5.33 10.44
N HIS A 385 -5.39 5.33 9.17
CA HIS A 385 -6.79 5.46 8.79
C HIS A 385 -7.66 4.33 9.36
N GLN A 386 -8.82 4.71 9.88
CA GLN A 386 -9.85 3.76 10.30
C GLN A 386 -10.98 3.77 9.30
N PHE A 387 -11.49 2.60 8.94
CA PHE A 387 -12.66 2.49 8.10
C PHE A 387 -13.74 1.61 8.72
N PHE A 388 -15.00 1.94 8.43
CA PHE A 388 -16.18 1.24 8.92
C PHE A 388 -16.92 0.57 7.76
N PRO A 389 -16.91 -0.77 7.67
CA PRO A 389 -17.61 -1.54 6.64
C PRO A 389 -19.03 -1.93 7.07
N GLY A 390 -19.68 -1.20 7.99
CA GLY A 390 -20.93 -1.64 8.64
C GLY A 390 -22.23 -1.12 8.03
N ILE A 391 -22.22 -0.58 6.82
CA ILE A 391 -23.43 -0.09 6.14
C ILE A 391 -23.64 -0.86 4.83
N PHE A 392 -24.83 -1.44 4.68
CA PHE A 392 -25.17 -2.30 3.56
C PHE A 392 -26.51 -1.91 2.96
N TYR A 393 -26.59 -1.97 1.64
CA TYR A 393 -27.82 -1.76 0.88
C TYR A 393 -28.08 -2.95 -0.03
N ARG A 394 -29.30 -3.50 0.01
CA ARG A 394 -29.73 -4.55 -0.92
C ARG A 394 -30.54 -3.97 -2.04
N THR A 395 -30.12 -4.24 -3.27
CA THR A 395 -30.90 -3.93 -4.48
C THR A 395 -31.67 -5.16 -4.95
N ASN A 396 -32.65 -4.99 -5.84
CA ASN A 396 -33.26 -6.10 -6.58
C ASN A 396 -32.54 -6.38 -7.91
N HIS A 397 -31.43 -5.70 -8.19
CA HIS A 397 -30.62 -5.89 -9.38
C HIS A 397 -29.53 -6.93 -9.11
N THR A 398 -29.24 -7.74 -10.11
CA THR A 398 -28.04 -8.58 -10.14
C THR A 398 -27.05 -7.95 -11.10
N PHE A 399 -25.94 -7.42 -10.57
CA PHE A 399 -25.00 -6.62 -11.37
C PHE A 399 -24.00 -7.46 -12.17
N TYR A 400 -23.81 -8.74 -11.82
CA TYR A 400 -22.81 -9.61 -12.43
C TYR A 400 -23.32 -11.05 -12.58
N ASN A 401 -23.02 -11.65 -13.73
CA ASN A 401 -23.27 -13.06 -14.01
C ASN A 401 -22.15 -13.61 -14.91
N SER A 402 -20.96 -13.81 -14.35
CA SER A 402 -19.79 -14.36 -15.05
C SER A 402 -19.04 -15.35 -14.17
N THR A 403 -18.55 -16.44 -14.78
CA THR A 403 -17.74 -17.44 -14.07
C THR A 403 -16.33 -16.90 -13.81
N LEU A 404 -15.57 -17.56 -12.93
CA LEU A 404 -14.15 -17.22 -12.73
C LEU A 404 -13.35 -17.34 -14.04
N LEU A 405 -13.62 -18.38 -14.84
CA LEU A 405 -12.98 -18.56 -16.14
C LEU A 405 -13.29 -17.41 -17.10
N ASP A 406 -14.54 -16.93 -17.13
CA ASP A 406 -14.92 -15.78 -17.97
C ASP A 406 -14.17 -14.51 -17.52
N LYS A 407 -14.03 -14.31 -16.21
CA LYS A 407 -13.28 -13.17 -15.64
C LYS A 407 -11.79 -13.25 -15.98
N VAL A 408 -11.17 -14.43 -15.84
CA VAL A 408 -9.76 -14.62 -16.21
C VAL A 408 -9.53 -14.45 -17.71
N LYS A 409 -10.44 -14.95 -18.55
CA LYS A 409 -10.42 -14.70 -20.01
C LYS A 409 -10.57 -13.21 -20.33
N SER A 410 -11.48 -12.51 -19.64
CA SER A 410 -11.63 -11.06 -19.79
C SER A 410 -10.37 -10.30 -19.33
N TRP A 411 -9.73 -10.74 -18.26
CA TRP A 411 -8.47 -10.17 -17.79
C TRP A 411 -7.33 -10.40 -18.79
N THR A 412 -7.18 -11.60 -19.32
CA THR A 412 -6.14 -11.94 -20.33
C THR A 412 -6.38 -11.24 -21.67
N ASP A 413 -7.63 -11.13 -22.12
CA ASP A 413 -8.04 -10.44 -23.35
C ASP A 413 -8.02 -8.89 -23.24
N ASN A 414 -7.52 -8.32 -22.13
CA ASN A 414 -7.54 -6.88 -21.85
C ASN A 414 -8.95 -6.23 -21.85
N LYS A 415 -9.99 -7.00 -21.50
CA LYS A 415 -11.40 -6.56 -21.39
C LYS A 415 -11.78 -6.07 -19.98
N ARG A 416 -10.77 -6.00 -19.09
CA ARG A 416 -10.74 -5.35 -17.77
C ARG A 416 -11.57 -5.96 -16.63
N ALA A 417 -11.79 -7.28 -16.62
CA ALA A 417 -12.20 -7.99 -15.39
C ALA A 417 -11.05 -8.16 -14.41
N LEU A 418 -11.35 -8.35 -13.12
CA LEU A 418 -10.36 -8.53 -12.05
C LEU A 418 -9.40 -7.33 -11.85
N THR A 419 -9.72 -6.17 -12.43
CA THR A 419 -8.95 -4.94 -12.22
C THR A 419 -9.45 -4.09 -11.05
N PRO A 420 -10.74 -4.04 -10.67
CA PRO A 420 -11.13 -3.51 -9.37
C PRO A 420 -11.06 -4.60 -8.30
N SER A 421 -10.35 -4.33 -7.21
CA SER A 421 -10.46 -5.16 -6.00
C SER A 421 -11.87 -5.01 -5.40
N LEU A 422 -12.50 -6.11 -4.98
CA LEU A 422 -13.81 -6.11 -4.29
C LEU A 422 -14.91 -5.27 -4.99
N GLY A 423 -14.84 -5.14 -6.31
CA GLY A 423 -15.80 -4.34 -7.08
C GLY A 423 -15.79 -2.84 -6.76
N GLN A 424 -14.67 -2.30 -6.24
CA GLN A 424 -14.50 -0.87 -5.98
C GLN A 424 -14.52 -0.06 -7.28
N GLN A 425 -15.35 0.99 -7.34
CA GLN A 425 -15.61 1.72 -8.60
C GLN A 425 -15.79 3.23 -8.45
N ALA A 426 -16.30 3.67 -7.31
CA ALA A 426 -16.52 5.09 -7.02
C ALA A 426 -15.88 5.46 -5.68
N ILE A 427 -15.57 6.74 -5.53
CA ILE A 427 -15.01 7.33 -4.31
C ILE A 427 -15.63 8.71 -4.11
N SER A 428 -15.81 9.13 -2.85
CA SER A 428 -16.29 10.47 -2.52
C SER A 428 -15.61 11.01 -1.28
N PHE A 429 -15.29 12.29 -1.29
CA PHE A 429 -14.72 13.01 -0.16
C PHE A 429 -15.74 13.99 0.40
N TRP A 430 -15.77 14.11 1.73
CA TRP A 430 -16.70 14.97 2.44
C TRP A 430 -15.97 15.86 3.42
N ASN A 431 -15.90 17.14 3.06
CA ASN A 431 -15.57 18.24 3.95
C ASN A 431 -16.83 18.75 4.69
N PHE A 432 -16.78 18.77 6.02
CA PHE A 432 -17.88 19.23 6.89
C PHE A 432 -17.90 20.74 7.15
N LEU A 433 -16.81 21.45 6.86
CA LEU A 433 -16.69 22.90 6.99
C LEU A 433 -17.16 23.61 5.70
N GLY A 434 -16.89 23.03 4.54
CA GLY A 434 -17.33 23.51 3.22
C GLY A 434 -16.25 23.29 2.15
N PRO A 435 -16.60 23.25 0.84
CA PRO A 435 -15.66 22.88 -0.22
C PRO A 435 -14.49 23.87 -0.40
N ASP A 436 -14.64 25.12 0.04
CA ASP A 436 -13.62 26.17 -0.03
C ASP A 436 -12.81 26.31 1.28
N ASP A 437 -13.23 25.64 2.35
CA ASP A 437 -12.71 25.81 3.70
C ASP A 437 -12.25 24.45 4.25
N GLY A 438 -10.95 24.18 4.24
CA GLY A 438 -10.37 22.99 4.90
C GLY A 438 -10.21 21.75 4.01
N GLN A 439 -9.67 20.70 4.62
CA GLN A 439 -9.50 19.36 4.05
C GLN A 439 -10.66 18.41 4.43
N PRO A 440 -11.03 17.43 3.59
CA PRO A 440 -12.14 16.53 3.89
C PRO A 440 -11.88 15.63 5.10
N GLU A 441 -12.89 15.42 5.95
CA GLU A 441 -12.75 14.54 7.11
C GLU A 441 -13.05 13.08 6.79
N ILE A 442 -13.92 12.82 5.81
CA ILE A 442 -14.41 11.48 5.47
C ILE A 442 -14.20 11.15 4.00
N GLU A 443 -13.71 9.95 3.74
CA GLU A 443 -13.77 9.27 2.45
C GLU A 443 -14.88 8.21 2.46
N PHE A 444 -15.62 8.11 1.35
CA PHE A 444 -16.48 6.98 1.04
C PHE A 444 -15.90 6.18 -0.11
N PHE A 445 -15.79 4.87 0.08
CA PHE A 445 -15.56 3.91 -0.99
C PHE A 445 -16.51 2.72 -0.85
N PHE A 446 -16.64 1.93 -1.91
CA PHE A 446 -17.71 0.94 -2.01
C PHE A 446 -17.18 -0.43 -2.33
N PHE A 447 -17.65 -1.46 -1.63
CA PHE A 447 -17.56 -2.83 -2.16
C PHE A 447 -18.86 -3.14 -2.89
N GLY A 448 -18.72 -3.43 -4.18
CA GLY A 448 -19.82 -3.75 -5.09
C GLY A 448 -19.78 -5.22 -5.47
N PRO A 449 -20.94 -5.84 -5.80
CA PRO A 449 -20.98 -7.19 -6.32
C PRO A 449 -19.95 -7.42 -7.46
N PRO A 450 -19.51 -8.66 -7.71
CA PRO A 450 -19.67 -9.81 -6.83
C PRO A 450 -18.68 -9.74 -5.67
N VAL A 451 -19.17 -9.84 -4.43
CA VAL A 451 -18.32 -9.89 -3.22
C VAL A 451 -18.53 -11.19 -2.49
N ASN A 452 -17.44 -11.89 -2.16
CA ASN A 452 -17.53 -12.99 -1.20
C ASN A 452 -17.46 -12.44 0.24
N TRP A 453 -18.64 -12.19 0.82
CA TRP A 453 -18.77 -11.61 2.17
C TRP A 453 -18.14 -12.46 3.26
N HIS A 454 -18.16 -13.79 3.11
CA HIS A 454 -17.48 -14.72 4.01
C HIS A 454 -15.98 -14.46 4.04
N ASP A 455 -15.33 -14.54 2.88
CA ASP A 455 -13.88 -14.39 2.76
C ASP A 455 -13.45 -12.99 3.21
N LEU A 456 -14.24 -11.94 2.91
CA LEU A 456 -13.98 -10.58 3.37
C LEU A 456 -14.04 -10.48 4.90
N ALA A 457 -15.07 -11.04 5.54
CA ALA A 457 -15.20 -11.05 6.99
C ALA A 457 -14.02 -11.77 7.67
N GLU A 458 -13.55 -12.88 7.10
CA GLU A 458 -12.38 -13.59 7.61
C GLU A 458 -11.08 -12.78 7.44
N VAL A 459 -10.89 -12.09 6.30
CA VAL A 459 -9.73 -11.22 6.05
C VAL A 459 -9.71 -10.04 7.01
N LEU A 460 -10.87 -9.48 7.36
CA LEU A 460 -11.00 -8.45 8.39
C LEU A 460 -10.85 -9.00 9.82
N GLY A 461 -10.71 -10.32 9.98
CA GLY A 461 -10.41 -10.96 11.26
C GLY A 461 -11.60 -11.08 12.20
N TYR A 462 -12.83 -11.01 11.69
CA TYR A 462 -14.04 -11.13 12.49
C TYR A 462 -14.20 -12.49 13.17
N THR A 463 -14.89 -12.52 14.32
CA THR A 463 -15.27 -13.79 14.97
C THR A 463 -16.22 -14.58 14.09
N ASP A 464 -16.32 -15.88 14.35
CA ASP A 464 -17.16 -16.78 13.55
C ASP A 464 -18.65 -16.35 13.60
N GLU A 465 -19.11 -15.75 14.71
CA GLU A 465 -20.45 -15.15 14.82
C GLU A 465 -20.68 -14.02 13.80
N TYR A 466 -19.73 -13.10 13.67
CA TYR A 466 -19.81 -12.01 12.69
C TYR A 466 -19.61 -12.52 11.26
N VAL A 467 -18.79 -13.55 11.04
CA VAL A 467 -18.67 -14.21 9.73
C VAL A 467 -20.02 -14.79 9.28
N GLU A 468 -20.75 -15.45 10.18
CA GLU A 468 -22.09 -15.96 9.87
C GLU A 468 -23.12 -14.84 9.61
N ILE A 469 -23.00 -13.70 10.30
CA ILE A 469 -23.82 -12.52 9.98
C ILE A 469 -23.53 -12.03 8.56
N PHE A 470 -22.25 -11.93 8.16
CA PHE A 470 -21.85 -11.52 6.81
C PHE A 470 -22.30 -12.53 5.75
N ASN A 471 -22.39 -13.82 6.06
CA ASN A 471 -22.94 -14.84 5.14
C ASN A 471 -24.42 -14.61 4.77
N THR A 472 -25.16 -13.79 5.53
CA THR A 472 -26.56 -13.43 5.20
C THR A 472 -26.67 -12.39 4.08
N LEU A 473 -25.56 -11.74 3.74
CA LEU A 473 -25.46 -10.78 2.66
C LEU A 473 -25.42 -11.50 1.30
N SER A 474 -26.08 -10.92 0.31
CA SER A 474 -26.10 -11.44 -1.04
C SER A 474 -24.82 -11.02 -1.77
N PRO A 475 -24.03 -11.96 -2.29
CA PRO A 475 -22.81 -11.64 -3.03
C PRO A 475 -23.08 -10.89 -4.33
N TYR A 476 -24.31 -10.93 -4.86
CA TYR A 476 -24.65 -10.45 -6.21
C TYR A 476 -25.47 -9.17 -6.27
N SER A 477 -26.06 -8.75 -5.15
CA SER A 477 -27.02 -7.63 -5.11
C SER A 477 -26.77 -6.61 -4.00
N ASP A 478 -25.94 -6.95 -3.01
CA ASP A 478 -25.70 -6.09 -1.86
C ASP A 478 -24.49 -5.21 -2.10
N ILE A 479 -24.63 -3.94 -1.74
CA ILE A 479 -23.61 -2.90 -1.85
C ILE A 479 -23.18 -2.56 -0.44
N ASN A 480 -21.88 -2.53 -0.19
CA ASN A 480 -21.32 -2.08 1.08
C ASN A 480 -20.78 -0.66 0.94
N VAL A 481 -21.19 0.21 1.84
CA VAL A 481 -20.72 1.60 1.95
C VAL A 481 -19.68 1.65 3.06
N ASN A 482 -18.44 1.92 2.69
CA ASN A 482 -17.35 2.10 3.64
C ASN A 482 -17.19 3.58 3.94
N ILE A 483 -16.98 3.89 5.22
CA ILE A 483 -16.69 5.23 5.72
C ILE A 483 -15.26 5.19 6.24
N GLU A 484 -14.40 6.07 5.77
CA GLU A 484 -13.01 6.17 6.19
C GLU A 484 -12.76 7.53 6.84
N LEU A 485 -12.04 7.53 7.97
CA LEU A 485 -11.58 8.74 8.63
C LEU A 485 -10.22 9.17 8.07
N LEU A 486 -10.15 10.38 7.52
CA LEU A 486 -8.96 10.90 6.83
C LEU A 486 -7.95 11.58 7.75
N HIS A 487 -8.41 12.16 8.86
CA HIS A 487 -7.55 12.90 9.80
C HIS A 487 -7.73 12.44 11.25
N PRO A 488 -7.31 11.19 11.55
CA PRO A 488 -7.38 10.66 12.91
C PRO A 488 -6.55 11.48 13.89
N LYS A 489 -7.11 11.73 15.08
CA LYS A 489 -6.48 12.41 16.22
C LYS A 489 -5.91 11.42 17.23
N SER A 490 -6.35 10.17 17.18
CA SER A 490 -5.79 9.08 17.97
C SER A 490 -4.34 8.79 17.55
N GLU A 491 -3.44 8.78 18.54
CA GLU A 491 -2.03 8.37 18.35
C GLU A 491 -1.75 7.07 19.12
N GLY A 492 -1.07 6.17 18.42
CA GLY A 492 -0.58 4.89 18.92
C GLY A 492 0.94 4.81 18.93
N ARG A 493 1.48 3.60 19.03
CA ARG A 493 2.92 3.34 19.01
C ARG A 493 3.32 1.99 18.42
N VAL A 494 4.57 1.91 17.96
CA VAL A 494 5.28 0.67 17.65
C VAL A 494 6.47 0.52 18.59
N THR A 495 6.54 -0.57 19.35
CA THR A 495 7.64 -0.84 20.29
C THR A 495 8.25 -2.21 20.07
N LEU A 496 9.39 -2.50 20.70
CA LEU A 496 10.00 -3.82 20.61
C LEU A 496 9.27 -4.82 21.50
N HIS A 497 9.06 -6.03 20.97
CA HIS A 497 8.66 -7.16 21.81
C HIS A 497 9.84 -7.68 22.63
N SER A 498 11.01 -7.77 22.00
CA SER A 498 12.28 -8.15 22.63
C SER A 498 13.47 -7.56 21.83
N ARG A 499 14.70 -7.83 22.28
CA ARG A 499 15.93 -7.54 21.52
C ARG A 499 16.21 -8.53 20.37
N ASP A 500 15.37 -9.56 20.22
CA ASP A 500 15.54 -10.56 19.17
C ASP A 500 14.89 -10.07 17.87
N PRO A 501 15.65 -9.90 16.78
CA PRO A 501 15.11 -9.42 15.49
C PRO A 501 14.06 -10.37 14.90
N ARG A 502 13.93 -11.60 15.41
CA ARG A 502 12.91 -12.56 15.01
C ARG A 502 11.53 -12.16 15.50
N ASP A 503 11.43 -11.58 16.68
CA ASP A 503 10.14 -11.27 17.27
C ASP A 503 9.50 -10.11 16.53
N PHE A 504 8.22 -10.24 16.19
CA PHE A 504 7.48 -9.12 15.62
C PHE A 504 7.37 -7.97 16.63
N PRO A 505 7.35 -6.71 16.16
CA PRO A 505 7.19 -5.57 17.05
C PRO A 505 5.76 -5.55 17.62
N ILE A 506 5.59 -4.87 18.74
CA ILE A 506 4.28 -4.61 19.34
C ILE A 506 3.67 -3.41 18.61
N ILE A 507 2.51 -3.59 18.00
CA ILE A 507 1.78 -2.55 17.25
C ILE A 507 0.54 -2.17 18.03
N ASP A 508 0.48 -0.97 18.60
CA ASP A 508 -0.67 -0.47 19.35
C ASP A 508 -1.17 0.85 18.77
N PRO A 509 -2.10 0.84 17.79
CA PRO A 509 -2.58 2.05 17.15
C PRO A 509 -3.49 2.91 18.04
N ASN A 510 -4.02 2.34 19.13
CA ASN A 510 -4.82 3.07 20.12
C ASN A 510 -6.01 3.84 19.49
N TYR A 511 -6.74 3.19 18.59
CA TYR A 511 -7.84 3.80 17.81
C TYR A 511 -8.96 4.39 18.69
N PHE A 512 -9.61 5.46 18.21
CA PHE A 512 -10.72 6.16 18.88
C PHE A 512 -10.44 6.47 20.36
N SER A 513 -9.20 6.84 20.66
CA SER A 513 -8.72 7.17 22.00
C SER A 513 -8.52 8.66 22.23
N ASP A 514 -8.69 9.46 21.18
CA ASP A 514 -8.55 10.90 21.25
C ASP A 514 -9.47 11.46 22.34
N PRO A 515 -8.98 12.38 23.19
CA PRO A 515 -9.67 12.78 24.42
C PRO A 515 -10.97 13.54 24.15
N GLU A 516 -11.09 14.17 22.99
CA GLU A 516 -12.25 14.96 22.59
C GLU A 516 -13.31 14.11 21.86
N GLY A 517 -12.99 12.87 21.49
CA GLY A 517 -13.87 11.96 20.75
C GLY A 517 -14.17 12.40 19.32
N ILE A 518 -13.30 13.22 18.72
CA ILE A 518 -13.41 13.78 17.37
C ILE A 518 -13.43 12.66 16.34
N ASP A 519 -12.57 11.64 16.50
CA ASP A 519 -12.48 10.55 15.52
C ASP A 519 -13.83 9.82 15.40
N LEU A 520 -14.40 9.48 16.55
CA LEU A 520 -15.67 8.76 16.62
C LEU A 520 -16.86 9.63 16.16
N GLU A 521 -16.87 10.93 16.49
CA GLU A 521 -17.92 11.85 16.04
C GLU A 521 -17.88 12.06 14.53
N ASN A 522 -16.70 12.24 13.92
CA ASN A 522 -16.58 12.40 12.48
C ASN A 522 -17.00 11.15 11.72
N MET A 523 -16.61 9.95 12.19
CA MET A 523 -17.11 8.70 11.64
C MET A 523 -18.63 8.58 11.74
N TYR A 524 -19.24 9.04 12.84
CA TYR A 524 -20.70 9.07 12.98
C TYR A 524 -21.38 10.05 12.03
N LYS A 525 -20.80 11.24 11.77
CA LYS A 525 -21.29 12.13 10.72
C LYS A 525 -21.28 11.45 9.34
N GLY A 526 -20.23 10.67 9.04
CA GLY A 526 -20.17 9.79 7.87
C GLY A 526 -21.34 8.79 7.82
N VAL A 527 -21.66 8.14 8.95
CA VAL A 527 -22.83 7.25 9.05
C VAL A 527 -24.12 8.00 8.72
N GLN A 528 -24.31 9.21 9.25
CA GLN A 528 -25.50 10.02 8.97
C GLN A 528 -25.64 10.36 7.48
N ILE A 529 -24.54 10.61 6.79
CA ILE A 529 -24.55 10.84 5.33
C ILE A 529 -24.92 9.54 4.59
N ALA A 530 -24.28 8.41 4.91
CA ALA A 530 -24.57 7.14 4.26
C ALA A 530 -26.04 6.69 4.41
N LEU A 531 -26.69 7.02 5.54
CA LEU A 531 -28.10 6.72 5.77
C LEU A 531 -29.04 7.55 4.88
N LYS A 532 -28.62 8.76 4.46
CA LYS A 532 -29.40 9.59 3.52
C LYS A 532 -29.43 9.02 2.11
N PHE A 533 -28.59 8.03 1.78
CA PHE A 533 -28.60 7.44 0.43
C PHE A 533 -29.98 6.84 0.11
N ASN A 534 -30.67 6.28 1.11
CA ASN A 534 -32.03 5.74 0.97
C ASN A 534 -33.09 6.80 0.57
N GLU A 535 -32.79 8.09 0.78
CA GLU A 535 -33.71 9.20 0.48
C GLU A 535 -33.57 9.71 -0.97
N THR A 536 -32.49 9.34 -1.65
CA THR A 536 -32.21 9.74 -3.04
C THR A 536 -33.10 9.00 -4.04
N GLU A 537 -33.44 9.68 -5.14
CA GLU A 537 -34.18 9.10 -6.25
C GLU A 537 -33.38 7.99 -6.95
N THR A 538 -32.05 8.11 -7.03
CA THR A 538 -31.19 7.08 -7.59
C THR A 538 -31.28 5.75 -6.84
N PHE A 539 -31.13 5.74 -5.50
CA PHE A 539 -31.27 4.49 -4.74
C PHE A 539 -32.71 3.98 -4.71
N LYS A 540 -33.72 4.85 -4.71
CA LYS A 540 -35.12 4.44 -4.88
C LYS A 540 -35.35 3.69 -6.22
N LYS A 541 -34.76 4.18 -7.32
CA LYS A 541 -34.84 3.54 -8.65
C LYS A 541 -34.13 2.19 -8.69
N LEU A 542 -33.03 2.02 -7.95
CA LEU A 542 -32.35 0.74 -7.76
C LEU A 542 -33.09 -0.20 -6.78
N HIS A 543 -34.21 0.25 -6.20
CA HIS A 543 -34.90 -0.43 -5.11
C HIS A 543 -33.95 -0.80 -3.96
N ALA A 544 -32.92 0.03 -3.73
CA ALA A 544 -31.94 -0.17 -2.69
C ALA A 544 -32.61 0.00 -1.32
N LYS A 545 -32.43 -0.97 -0.44
CA LYS A 545 -32.94 -0.93 0.93
C LYS A 545 -31.79 -1.09 1.91
N LEU A 546 -31.72 -0.18 2.89
CA LEU A 546 -30.79 -0.31 4.00
C LEU A 546 -30.99 -1.67 4.69
N LEU A 547 -29.91 -2.44 4.80
CA LEU A 547 -29.85 -3.66 5.58
C LEU A 547 -29.27 -3.34 6.94
N VAL A 548 -30.06 -3.53 7.99
CA VAL A 548 -29.55 -3.42 9.36
C VAL A 548 -29.17 -4.80 9.85
N VAL A 549 -27.95 -5.21 9.52
CA VAL A 549 -27.37 -6.48 9.99
C VAL A 549 -27.29 -6.50 11.53
N PRO A 550 -27.44 -7.67 12.17
CA PRO A 550 -27.32 -7.78 13.62
C PRO A 550 -25.92 -7.39 14.11
N TYR A 551 -25.86 -6.64 15.21
CA TYR A 551 -24.65 -6.38 15.97
C TYR A 551 -24.91 -6.82 17.41
N PRO A 552 -24.74 -8.13 17.74
CA PRO A 552 -25.24 -8.70 19.00
C PRO A 552 -24.85 -7.87 20.24
N ASN A 553 -23.57 -7.51 20.33
CA ASN A 553 -23.02 -6.71 21.44
C ASN A 553 -23.63 -5.31 21.59
N CYS A 554 -24.20 -4.76 20.51
CA CYS A 554 -24.79 -3.44 20.43
C CYS A 554 -26.33 -3.50 20.53
N ASP A 555 -26.96 -4.46 19.86
CA ASP A 555 -28.40 -4.72 19.88
C ASP A 555 -28.90 -5.04 21.30
N GLU A 556 -28.07 -5.70 22.12
CA GLU A 556 -28.39 -5.99 23.52
C GLU A 556 -28.35 -4.76 24.45
N LYS A 557 -27.62 -3.71 24.08
CA LYS A 557 -27.28 -2.59 24.98
C LYS A 557 -27.94 -1.27 24.62
N TYR A 558 -28.23 -1.07 23.34
CA TYR A 558 -28.66 0.22 22.83
C TYR A 558 -29.86 0.06 21.90
N GLU A 559 -30.74 1.06 21.89
CA GLU A 559 -31.83 1.13 20.92
C GLU A 559 -31.26 1.14 19.49
N LYS A 560 -31.76 0.24 18.65
CA LYS A 560 -31.29 0.03 17.28
C LYS A 560 -31.33 1.35 16.49
N LEU A 561 -30.25 1.65 15.76
CA LEU A 561 -30.04 2.89 14.98
C LEU A 561 -29.92 4.20 15.79
N SER A 562 -29.97 4.17 17.13
CA SER A 562 -29.63 5.34 17.94
C SER A 562 -28.15 5.73 17.79
N LYS A 563 -27.80 6.97 18.15
CA LYS A 563 -26.39 7.44 18.14
C LYS A 563 -25.47 6.50 18.93
N ASN A 564 -25.89 6.06 20.12
CA ASN A 564 -25.11 5.14 20.95
C ASN A 564 -24.98 3.74 20.33
N TRP A 565 -26.00 3.27 19.61
CA TRP A 565 -25.92 2.02 18.86
C TRP A 565 -24.90 2.12 17.73
N TRP A 566 -24.89 3.22 16.98
CA TRP A 566 -23.88 3.46 15.94
C TRP A 566 -22.47 3.62 16.50
N TYR A 567 -22.32 4.26 17.66
CA TYR A 567 -21.01 4.33 18.34
C TYR A 567 -20.52 2.93 18.70
N CYS A 568 -21.40 2.08 19.23
CA CYS A 568 -21.07 0.69 19.47
C CYS A 568 -20.71 -0.04 18.16
N ALA A 569 -21.47 0.16 17.08
CA ALA A 569 -21.21 -0.48 15.80
C ALA A 569 -19.85 -0.07 15.21
N LEU A 570 -19.53 1.22 15.20
CA LEU A 570 -18.24 1.78 14.79
C LEU A 570 -17.08 1.12 15.54
N LYS A 571 -17.15 1.08 16.87
CA LYS A 571 -16.13 0.40 17.68
C LYS A 571 -16.07 -1.12 17.43
N THR A 572 -17.18 -1.72 16.99
CA THR A 572 -17.28 -3.17 16.81
C THR A 572 -16.70 -3.63 15.47
N LEU A 573 -17.12 -3.00 14.37
CA LEU A 573 -16.76 -3.43 13.02
C LEU A 573 -15.69 -2.58 12.35
N SER A 574 -15.37 -1.38 12.83
CA SER A 574 -14.30 -0.64 12.18
C SER A 574 -12.98 -1.42 12.25
N SER A 575 -12.21 -1.31 11.18
CA SER A 575 -10.90 -1.92 11.01
C SER A 575 -9.90 -0.86 10.51
N THR A 576 -8.63 -1.23 10.46
CA THR A 576 -7.58 -0.41 9.85
C THR A 576 -7.72 -0.44 8.33
N LEU A 577 -7.52 0.70 7.65
CA LEU A 577 -7.35 0.72 6.19
C LEU A 577 -5.90 0.43 5.76
N PHE A 578 -5.09 -0.01 6.72
CA PHE A 578 -3.73 -0.42 6.54
C PHE A 578 -2.83 0.74 6.09
N HIS A 579 -2.98 1.92 6.67
CA HIS A 579 -2.26 3.16 6.36
C HIS A 579 -1.40 3.70 7.54
N PRO A 580 -0.53 2.90 8.19
CA PRO A 580 0.30 3.36 9.28
C PRO A 580 1.31 4.41 8.81
N ILE A 581 1.42 5.49 9.56
CA ILE A 581 2.37 6.57 9.33
C ILE A 581 3.02 7.04 10.64
N ALA A 582 3.85 8.08 10.58
CA ALA A 582 4.39 8.84 11.70
C ALA A 582 5.25 8.07 12.74
N THR A 583 5.54 6.79 12.52
CA THR A 583 6.43 5.98 13.38
C THR A 583 7.90 6.41 13.34
N THR A 584 8.30 7.15 12.32
CA THR A 584 9.63 7.75 12.16
C THR A 584 9.48 9.20 11.70
N ARG A 585 8.49 9.89 12.29
CA ARG A 585 8.00 11.22 11.91
C ARG A 585 9.10 12.22 11.55
N MET A 586 8.88 12.96 10.47
CA MET A 586 9.67 14.10 10.03
C MET A 586 9.38 15.35 10.88
N GLY A 587 10.42 16.12 11.19
CA GLY A 587 10.28 17.38 11.91
C GLY A 587 11.63 18.05 12.20
N PRO A 588 11.63 19.34 12.59
CA PRO A 588 12.87 20.06 12.91
C PRO A 588 13.46 19.70 14.28
N ASP A 589 12.62 19.28 15.24
CA ASP A 589 13.03 19.04 16.63
C ASP A 589 13.24 17.54 16.90
N PRO A 590 14.48 17.10 17.23
CA PRO A 590 14.77 15.69 17.52
C PRO A 590 14.08 15.15 18.79
N SER A 591 13.53 16.02 19.66
CA SER A 591 12.74 15.58 20.81
C SER A 591 11.36 15.03 20.43
N THR A 592 10.85 15.44 19.25
CA THR A 592 9.51 15.09 18.76
C THR A 592 9.53 14.50 17.34
N SER A 593 10.68 14.37 16.69
CA SER A 593 10.83 13.81 15.36
C SER A 593 12.05 12.90 15.26
N VAL A 594 12.05 12.01 14.27
CA VAL A 594 13.13 11.04 14.02
C VAL A 594 14.03 11.49 12.87
N VAL A 595 13.44 12.12 11.85
CA VAL A 595 14.17 12.62 10.68
C VAL A 595 13.91 14.11 10.45
N ASN A 596 14.87 14.79 9.83
CA ASN A 596 14.71 16.19 9.42
C ASN A 596 13.97 16.31 8.07
N ALA A 597 13.81 17.54 7.56
CA ALA A 597 13.13 17.82 6.28
C ALA A 597 13.79 17.16 5.05
N GLN A 598 15.06 16.75 5.13
CA GLN A 598 15.75 15.97 4.09
C GLN A 598 15.70 14.46 4.38
N LEU A 599 14.85 14.05 5.32
CA LEU A 599 14.70 12.69 5.82
C LEU A 599 15.97 12.04 6.40
N LYS A 600 16.96 12.85 6.78
CA LYS A 600 18.16 12.37 7.49
C LYS A 600 17.81 12.13 8.95
N VAL A 601 18.21 10.97 9.48
CA VAL A 601 18.00 10.64 10.90
C VAL A 601 18.77 11.63 11.78
N HIS A 602 18.07 12.22 12.76
CA HIS A 602 18.67 13.23 13.63
C HIS A 602 19.89 12.68 14.38
N GLY A 603 21.02 13.39 14.28
CA GLY A 603 22.25 13.03 14.97
C GLY A 603 22.97 11.79 14.42
N ILE A 604 22.53 11.22 13.30
CA ILE A 604 23.18 10.07 12.64
C ILE A 604 23.52 10.43 11.20
N GLU A 605 24.80 10.38 10.85
CA GLU A 605 25.26 10.57 9.49
C GLU A 605 24.97 9.35 8.62
N ASN A 606 24.77 9.61 7.32
CA ASN A 606 24.63 8.61 6.26
C ASN A 606 23.43 7.64 6.44
N LEU A 607 22.39 8.08 7.16
CA LEU A 607 21.16 7.31 7.32
C LEU A 607 19.95 8.18 7.02
N ARG A 608 19.11 7.71 6.10
CA ARG A 608 17.77 8.26 5.87
C ARG A 608 16.70 7.22 6.11
N VAL A 609 15.53 7.67 6.52
CA VAL A 609 14.30 6.86 6.47
C VAL A 609 13.44 7.39 5.34
N VAL A 610 13.03 6.52 4.42
CA VAL A 610 12.24 6.90 3.25
C VAL A 610 11.13 5.88 3.09
N ASP A 611 10.01 6.12 3.77
CA ASP A 611 8.79 5.32 3.71
C ASP A 611 7.61 6.12 4.31
N ALA A 612 6.45 5.47 4.51
CA ALA A 612 5.26 6.13 5.08
C ALA A 612 5.43 6.59 6.54
N GLY A 613 6.37 6.01 7.30
CA GLY A 613 6.58 6.33 8.71
C GLY A 613 7.08 7.75 8.94
N ILE A 614 7.62 8.42 7.91
CA ILE A 614 8.11 9.80 8.01
C ILE A 614 7.01 10.85 7.95
N MET A 615 5.82 10.51 7.43
CA MET A 615 4.74 11.49 7.27
C MET A 615 4.37 12.05 8.65
N PRO A 616 4.40 13.38 8.84
CA PRO A 616 4.25 13.96 10.17
C PRO A 616 2.81 14.07 10.65
N ASP A 617 1.86 14.06 9.72
CA ASP A 617 0.43 13.93 9.97
C ASP A 617 -0.23 13.22 8.77
N HIS A 618 -1.46 12.74 8.96
CA HIS A 618 -2.17 11.97 7.94
C HIS A 618 -2.69 12.84 6.79
N ILE A 619 -2.75 12.23 5.61
CA ILE A 619 -3.27 12.84 4.37
C ILE A 619 -4.71 12.41 4.11
N SER A 620 -5.49 13.27 3.46
CA SER A 620 -6.77 12.99 2.80
C SER A 620 -6.60 12.05 1.60
N GLY A 621 -6.05 10.86 1.80
CA GLY A 621 -5.79 9.94 0.71
C GLY A 621 -5.04 8.69 1.12
N HIS A 622 -4.58 7.95 0.11
CA HIS A 622 -4.00 6.62 0.30
C HIS A 622 -2.47 6.73 0.24
N PRO A 623 -1.72 6.34 1.29
CA PRO A 623 -0.29 6.66 1.40
C PRO A 623 0.59 6.17 0.24
N ASN A 624 0.16 5.20 -0.56
CA ASN A 624 0.99 4.63 -1.62
C ASN A 624 1.49 5.70 -2.61
N ALA A 625 0.62 6.61 -3.08
CA ALA A 625 1.02 7.68 -4.00
C ALA A 625 1.98 8.67 -3.33
N ALA A 626 1.69 9.07 -2.09
CA ALA A 626 2.54 9.97 -1.31
C ALA A 626 3.91 9.36 -1.02
N VAL A 627 4.01 8.06 -0.76
CA VAL A 627 5.28 7.34 -0.57
C VAL A 627 6.12 7.31 -1.85
N VAL A 628 5.49 7.14 -3.03
CA VAL A 628 6.20 7.24 -4.31
C VAL A 628 6.73 8.67 -4.51
N MET A 629 5.90 9.69 -4.26
CA MET A 629 6.29 11.10 -4.30
C MET A 629 7.49 11.40 -3.37
N ILE A 630 7.41 10.94 -2.12
CA ILE A 630 8.49 11.07 -1.11
C ILE A 630 9.79 10.48 -1.66
N ALA A 631 9.74 9.27 -2.22
CA ALA A 631 10.92 8.59 -2.73
C ALA A 631 11.49 9.26 -3.99
N GLU A 632 10.65 9.78 -4.89
CA GLU A 632 11.07 10.56 -6.07
C GLU A 632 11.83 11.83 -5.68
N LYS A 633 11.27 12.61 -4.74
CA LYS A 633 11.90 13.83 -4.21
C LYS A 633 13.26 13.53 -3.60
N ILE A 634 13.34 12.53 -2.74
CA ILE A 634 14.56 12.21 -2.01
C ILE A 634 15.63 11.58 -2.92
N ALA A 635 15.23 10.82 -3.94
CA ALA A 635 16.17 10.35 -4.93
C ALA A 635 16.86 11.51 -5.67
N ASP A 636 16.11 12.56 -6.05
CA ASP A 636 16.69 13.73 -6.72
C ASP A 636 17.61 14.53 -5.78
N GLU A 637 17.25 14.68 -4.49
CA GLU A 637 18.14 15.30 -3.49
C GLU A 637 19.45 14.52 -3.30
N ILE A 638 19.39 13.19 -3.24
CA ILE A 638 20.57 12.34 -3.12
C ILE A 638 21.44 12.45 -4.38
N LYS A 639 20.84 12.42 -5.57
CA LYS A 639 21.55 12.63 -6.83
C LYS A 639 22.24 13.98 -6.85
N ALA A 640 21.55 15.06 -6.48
CA ALA A 640 22.12 16.40 -6.42
C ALA A 640 23.30 16.47 -5.42
N GLN A 641 23.19 15.82 -4.27
CA GLN A 641 24.24 15.79 -3.24
C GLN A 641 25.51 15.04 -3.69
N TYR A 642 25.37 13.95 -4.46
CA TYR A 642 26.48 13.03 -4.75
C TYR A 642 26.93 12.96 -6.21
N SER A 643 26.25 13.64 -7.14
CA SER A 643 26.65 13.71 -8.56
C SER A 643 27.57 14.90 -8.85
N THR A 644 27.73 15.82 -7.90
CA THR A 644 28.65 16.97 -7.99
C THR A 644 30.04 16.69 -7.42
N LEU A 645 30.36 15.42 -7.14
CA LEU A 645 31.66 14.90 -6.70
C LEU A 645 32.17 13.91 -7.75
#